data_AF-A0A5M6D4K5-F1
#
_entry.id   AF-A0A5M6D4K5-F1
#
_cell.length_a   1.000
_cell.length_b   1.000
_cell.length_c   1.000
_cell.angle_alpha   90.00
_cell.angle_beta   90.00
_cell.angle_gamma   90.00
#
_symmetry.space_group_name_H-M   'P 1'
#
loop_
_entity.id
_entity.type
_entity.pdbx_description
1 polymer ?
#
loop_
_entity_poly.entity_id
_entity_poly.type
_entity_poly.pdbx_seq_one_letter_code
_entity_poly.pdbx_strand_id
1 'polypeptide(L)'
;MLNKFKVLTAGTKVSLLFWVLTISYTSLAQHYPGPLSPEESLKRIKLINGFKAEIFTAEPHVYDPVALEFDEQGNAYVVEMPDYPFEVEPGKGKGRIRILKDTNHDGRVDKAITFAENVTEATSILPWQGGLIVTAAPDILYLKDTNNDGKADTREVLFTGFFQNNSEAQITSLRFGIDNWIYANNHGQQGLVTFNRTPEAKPLAVRGADFRFRLDQNKFELETGPGQFGNTLGEWGHRFSNENSLHLQQVVIPWRYTHRHPYLPTTKAVTSLTDHEEIMFQETPPPYWRAERTKQRNKTFQENNLNRVEYAEDRFTGAAGMAFYAANGFPAEFYGNIFVTEVAGNLVHRDILNPSSKSPVWIASRGPQEQNQEFLASTDPWFRPTNLTVGPDGYLYVLDYYRQHIETPLSIPDELKAEMDFMAGSDKGRIYRILPANAKPQNMPVNLAKASGTKLLQTLSHPNFWWRLQAQRLLLERQDKAIIPAVKKLFSTSQDPRTRLHALYVLEGLKALDAAIIKKALQDSVPGVRENAIILAEQFPETYSLVLEKINDPVVRVAFQATLSLPEFKANKETTPALAKIIEKHGADQWFRMAVLSSDVGSSPEILPLLSQNKNFLQNSEPWKAAFLGDLANIIGARNQKEQISALLAQLMQPNVISDSLRTATVMGLTKGLTRNPNADPKVKETLAENKTSSAEDVLAAIQLLKKLY
;
A
#
# COMPACT_ATOMS: atom_id res chain seq x y z
N MET A 1 -71.43 40.29 58.35
CA MET A 1 -71.12 41.70 58.06
C MET A 1 -70.79 41.78 56.57
N LEU A 2 -71.78 41.93 55.70
CA LEU A 2 -72.33 43.20 55.16
C LEU A 2 -71.34 44.01 54.31
N ASN A 3 -71.81 44.27 53.08
CA ASN A 3 -71.41 45.29 52.09
C ASN A 3 -70.29 44.93 51.10
N LYS A 4 -70.44 45.07 49.78
CA LYS A 4 -71.48 45.72 48.96
C LYS A 4 -71.39 45.25 47.50
N PHE A 5 -72.55 45.06 46.87
CA PHE A 5 -72.77 44.94 45.43
C PHE A 5 -72.54 46.27 44.70
N LYS A 6 -72.07 46.22 43.44
CA LYS A 6 -72.67 46.98 42.33
C LYS A 6 -72.38 46.32 40.97
N VAL A 7 -73.40 46.37 40.12
CA VAL A 7 -73.66 45.60 38.89
C VAL A 7 -73.53 46.52 37.65
N LEU A 8 -73.55 45.90 36.47
CA LEU A 8 -73.73 46.40 35.08
C LEU A 8 -72.40 46.61 34.32
N THR A 9 -72.14 46.09 33.12
CA THR A 9 -73.04 45.69 32.01
C THR A 9 -72.34 44.77 30.99
N ALA A 10 -73.18 43.94 30.36
CA ALA A 10 -73.05 43.19 29.11
C ALA A 10 -71.95 43.55 28.09
N GLY A 11 -71.43 42.51 27.44
CA GLY A 11 -71.19 42.52 26.00
C GLY A 11 -69.75 42.27 25.52
N THR A 12 -69.53 41.07 24.97
CA THR A 12 -68.71 40.81 23.76
C THR A 12 -67.32 41.48 23.65
N LYS A 13 -66.27 40.67 23.88
CA LYS A 13 -65.16 40.37 22.96
C LYS A 13 -63.98 39.82 23.76
N VAL A 14 -63.87 38.48 23.79
CA VAL A 14 -62.60 37.82 24.12
C VAL A 14 -61.73 37.96 22.88
N SER A 15 -60.78 38.90 22.90
CA SER A 15 -59.76 39.03 21.86
C SER A 15 -58.41 39.29 22.51
N LEU A 16 -57.51 38.32 22.31
CA LEU A 16 -56.06 38.42 22.26
C LEU A 16 -55.38 39.24 23.37
N LEU A 17 -54.96 38.56 24.44
CA LEU A 17 -53.73 38.96 25.16
C LEU A 17 -53.16 37.78 25.98
N PHE A 18 -52.86 36.66 25.33
CA PHE A 18 -52.16 35.53 25.99
C PHE A 18 -51.31 34.72 25.00
N TRP A 19 -50.55 35.38 24.13
CA TRP A 19 -49.59 34.71 23.23
C TRP A 19 -48.38 35.61 22.93
N VAL A 20 -47.58 35.96 23.96
CA VAL A 20 -46.16 36.33 23.76
C VAL A 20 -45.36 35.87 24.98
N LEU A 21 -45.40 34.57 25.24
CA LEU A 21 -44.28 33.83 25.83
C LEU A 21 -44.02 32.67 24.86
N THR A 22 -43.84 33.03 23.59
CA THR A 22 -43.08 32.22 22.64
C THR A 22 -41.69 32.10 23.23
N ILE A 23 -41.49 31.02 23.98
CA ILE A 23 -40.36 30.11 23.90
C ILE A 23 -39.58 30.40 22.61
N SER A 24 -38.71 31.40 22.64
CA SER A 24 -37.56 31.50 21.77
C SER A 24 -36.55 30.47 22.28
N TYR A 25 -36.92 29.19 22.21
CA TYR A 25 -35.89 28.20 21.95
C TYR A 25 -35.46 28.53 20.53
N THR A 26 -34.41 29.35 20.42
CA THR A 26 -33.52 29.26 19.28
C THR A 26 -33.22 27.78 19.12
N SER A 27 -33.85 27.14 18.14
CA SER A 27 -33.35 25.88 17.62
C SER A 27 -31.94 26.20 17.16
N LEU A 28 -30.94 25.89 17.99
CA LEU A 28 -29.59 25.72 17.49
C LEU A 28 -29.76 24.73 16.34
N ALA A 29 -29.52 25.19 15.12
CA ALA A 29 -29.64 24.33 13.95
C ALA A 29 -28.74 23.13 14.21
N GLN A 30 -29.32 21.94 14.27
CA GLN A 30 -28.54 20.73 14.49
C GLN A 30 -27.62 20.55 13.28
N HIS A 31 -26.32 20.84 13.43
CA HIS A 31 -25.35 20.82 12.35
C HIS A 31 -25.17 19.42 11.73
N TYR A 32 -25.49 18.35 12.48
CA TYR A 32 -25.28 16.96 12.08
C TYR A 32 -26.54 16.10 12.25
N PRO A 33 -26.98 15.36 11.22
CA PRO A 33 -28.12 14.45 11.38
C PRO A 33 -27.80 13.30 12.35
N GLY A 34 -28.83 12.72 12.95
CA GLY A 34 -28.71 11.53 13.79
C GLY A 34 -28.42 10.24 12.99
N PRO A 35 -28.05 9.16 13.68
CA PRO A 35 -27.78 7.87 13.04
C PRO A 35 -29.05 7.25 12.47
N LEU A 36 -28.89 6.43 11.43
CA LEU A 36 -29.93 5.59 10.83
C LEU A 36 -29.82 4.15 11.35
N SER A 37 -30.90 3.37 11.26
CA SER A 37 -30.82 1.91 11.42
C SER A 37 -30.00 1.26 10.29
N PRO A 38 -29.49 0.02 10.47
CA PRO A 38 -28.78 -0.71 9.42
C PRO A 38 -29.57 -0.78 8.10
N GLU A 39 -30.87 -1.07 8.15
CA GLU A 39 -31.73 -1.17 6.98
C GLU A 39 -31.99 0.18 6.30
N GLU A 40 -32.09 1.27 7.07
CA GLU A 40 -32.25 2.62 6.51
C GLU A 40 -30.96 3.11 5.87
N SER A 41 -29.81 2.86 6.49
CA SER A 41 -28.49 3.20 5.95
C SER A 41 -28.18 2.39 4.69
N LEU A 42 -28.52 1.10 4.65
CA LEU A 42 -28.40 0.27 3.45
C LEU A 42 -29.16 0.90 2.26
N LYS A 43 -30.35 1.47 2.49
CA LYS A 43 -31.13 2.16 1.44
C LYS A 43 -30.48 3.46 0.95
N ARG A 44 -29.52 4.02 1.70
CA ARG A 44 -28.76 5.22 1.32
C ARG A 44 -27.56 4.90 0.44
N ILE A 45 -27.16 3.63 0.33
CA ILE A 45 -26.08 3.17 -0.54
C ILE A 45 -26.56 3.16 -2.00
N LYS A 46 -25.83 3.89 -2.85
CA LYS A 46 -25.93 3.87 -4.30
C LYS A 46 -24.74 3.08 -4.85
N LEU A 47 -25.04 2.14 -5.75
CA LEU A 47 -24.04 1.34 -6.45
C LEU A 47 -24.17 1.58 -7.96
N ILE A 48 -23.12 1.29 -8.70
CA ILE A 48 -23.21 1.17 -10.17
C ILE A 48 -24.25 0.12 -10.60
N ASN A 49 -24.72 0.22 -11.84
CA ASN A 49 -25.71 -0.70 -12.37
C ASN A 49 -25.20 -2.15 -12.35
N GLY A 50 -26.10 -3.08 -12.00
CA GLY A 50 -25.80 -4.50 -11.98
C GLY A 50 -25.29 -5.03 -10.64
N PHE A 51 -25.19 -4.20 -9.60
CA PHE A 51 -24.79 -4.60 -8.25
C PHE A 51 -25.89 -4.30 -7.22
N LYS A 52 -25.79 -4.98 -6.07
CA LYS A 52 -26.56 -4.70 -4.86
C LYS A 52 -25.66 -4.84 -3.64
N ALA A 53 -26.07 -4.22 -2.54
CA ALA A 53 -25.49 -4.43 -1.22
C ALA A 53 -26.48 -5.20 -0.34
N GLU A 54 -25.96 -5.99 0.59
CA GLU A 54 -26.73 -6.58 1.68
C GLU A 54 -25.95 -6.51 2.99
N ILE A 55 -26.66 -6.51 4.11
CA ILE A 55 -26.02 -6.54 5.43
C ILE A 55 -25.48 -7.94 5.67
N PHE A 56 -24.15 -8.05 5.82
CA PHE A 56 -23.51 -9.27 6.31
C PHE A 56 -23.59 -9.34 7.84
N THR A 57 -23.26 -8.23 8.51
CA THR A 57 -23.44 -8.06 9.96
C THR A 57 -23.62 -6.59 10.31
N ALA A 58 -24.24 -6.31 11.45
CA ALA A 58 -24.38 -4.99 12.04
C ALA A 58 -24.34 -5.08 13.58
N GLU A 59 -24.48 -3.96 14.28
CA GLU A 59 -24.75 -3.95 15.71
C GLU A 59 -25.93 -4.89 16.08
N PRO A 60 -25.86 -5.67 17.19
CA PRO A 60 -24.82 -5.68 18.23
C PRO A 60 -23.68 -6.69 17.99
N HIS A 61 -23.60 -7.31 16.81
CA HIS A 61 -22.59 -8.35 16.55
C HIS A 61 -21.19 -7.79 16.29
N VAL A 62 -21.12 -6.59 15.73
CA VAL A 62 -19.88 -5.87 15.42
C VAL A 62 -20.00 -4.38 15.77
N TYR A 63 -18.91 -3.79 16.23
CA TYR A 63 -18.77 -2.35 16.51
C TYR A 63 -17.45 -1.82 15.96
N ASP A 64 -17.42 -0.60 15.43
CA ASP A 64 -16.19 0.08 15.00
C ASP A 64 -15.21 -0.81 14.19
N PRO A 65 -15.66 -1.51 13.11
CA PRO A 65 -14.83 -2.47 12.40
C PRO A 65 -13.72 -1.81 11.56
N VAL A 66 -12.48 -2.31 11.65
CA VAL A 66 -11.32 -1.79 10.88
C VAL A 66 -10.59 -2.82 10.00
N ALA A 67 -10.73 -4.11 10.31
CA ALA A 67 -10.17 -5.19 9.50
C ALA A 67 -11.05 -6.44 9.55
N LEU A 68 -11.15 -7.16 8.43
CA LEU A 68 -11.88 -8.42 8.30
C LEU A 68 -11.01 -9.41 7.54
N GLU A 69 -10.84 -10.61 8.08
CA GLU A 69 -10.16 -11.71 7.39
C GLU A 69 -10.93 -13.02 7.58
N PHE A 70 -10.88 -13.87 6.56
CA PHE A 70 -11.44 -15.23 6.61
C PHE A 70 -10.32 -16.26 6.77
N ASP A 71 -10.46 -17.16 7.73
CA ASP A 71 -9.51 -18.27 7.91
C ASP A 71 -9.78 -19.44 6.95
N GLU A 72 -8.93 -20.47 7.02
CA GLU A 72 -9.04 -21.67 6.20
C GLU A 72 -10.28 -22.55 6.49
N GLN A 73 -11.10 -22.20 7.47
CA GLN A 73 -12.38 -22.82 7.82
C GLN A 73 -13.57 -21.90 7.47
N GLY A 74 -13.30 -20.72 6.92
CA GLY A 74 -14.31 -19.72 6.57
C GLY A 74 -14.82 -18.92 7.77
N ASN A 75 -14.18 -19.02 8.94
CA ASN A 75 -14.51 -18.14 10.06
C ASN A 75 -14.12 -16.71 9.68
N ALA A 76 -15.05 -15.78 9.85
CA ALA A 76 -14.82 -14.36 9.67
C ALA A 76 -14.34 -13.74 10.98
N TYR A 77 -13.09 -13.27 11.01
CA TYR A 77 -12.54 -12.52 12.14
C TYR A 77 -12.59 -11.03 11.84
N VAL A 78 -13.13 -10.24 12.76
CA VAL A 78 -13.18 -8.77 12.64
C VAL A 78 -12.43 -8.12 13.79
N VAL A 79 -11.66 -7.09 13.48
CA VAL A 79 -11.03 -6.19 14.45
C VAL A 79 -11.96 -5.01 14.72
N GLU A 80 -12.22 -4.76 16.00
CA GLU A 80 -12.98 -3.61 16.49
C GLU A 80 -12.02 -2.64 17.19
N MET A 81 -12.09 -1.34 16.85
CA MET A 81 -11.17 -0.31 17.37
C MET A 81 -11.88 0.81 18.15
N PRO A 82 -12.73 0.52 19.16
CA PRO A 82 -13.58 1.51 19.80
C PRO A 82 -12.85 2.70 20.45
N ASP A 83 -11.56 2.55 20.71
CA ASP A 83 -10.70 3.55 21.35
C ASP A 83 -10.39 4.76 20.46
N TYR A 84 -10.46 4.63 19.13
CA TYR A 84 -10.19 5.74 18.21
C TYR A 84 -11.16 6.91 18.45
N PRO A 85 -10.72 8.19 18.37
CA PRO A 85 -9.38 8.65 17.99
C PRO A 85 -8.44 8.97 19.17
N PHE A 86 -8.78 8.53 20.39
CA PHE A 86 -8.02 8.91 21.58
C PHE A 86 -6.91 7.92 21.87
N GLU A 87 -5.75 8.44 22.27
CA GLU A 87 -4.68 7.61 22.82
C GLU A 87 -5.17 6.90 24.07
N VAL A 88 -4.79 5.63 24.21
CA VAL A 88 -5.16 4.82 25.37
C VAL A 88 -3.96 4.54 26.24
N GLU A 89 -4.16 4.60 27.56
CA GLU A 89 -3.15 4.14 28.49
C GLU A 89 -2.76 2.67 28.21
N PRO A 90 -1.47 2.30 28.29
CA PRO A 90 -1.04 0.93 28.11
C PRO A 90 -1.83 -0.06 28.96
N GLY A 91 -2.40 -1.09 28.33
CA GLY A 91 -3.22 -2.13 28.99
C GLY A 91 -4.66 -1.72 29.32
N LYS A 92 -5.13 -0.54 28.90
CA LYS A 92 -6.51 -0.06 29.08
C LYS A 92 -7.34 -0.02 27.79
N GLY A 93 -6.77 -0.46 26.66
CA GLY A 93 -7.47 -0.52 25.37
C GLY A 93 -8.71 -1.38 25.43
N LYS A 94 -9.76 -0.94 24.74
CA LYS A 94 -11.02 -1.66 24.57
C LYS A 94 -11.11 -2.37 23.22
N GLY A 95 -10.04 -2.32 22.40
CA GLY A 95 -9.91 -3.09 21.17
C GLY A 95 -10.20 -4.58 21.35
N ARG A 96 -10.93 -5.16 20.39
CA ARG A 96 -11.39 -6.55 20.40
C ARG A 96 -11.20 -7.20 19.04
N ILE A 97 -11.08 -8.52 19.06
CA ILE A 97 -11.20 -9.36 17.87
C ILE A 97 -12.40 -10.28 18.07
N ARG A 98 -13.30 -10.30 17.09
CA ARG A 98 -14.55 -11.07 17.14
C ARG A 98 -14.58 -12.11 16.02
N ILE A 99 -15.08 -13.31 16.31
CA ILE A 99 -15.47 -14.29 15.29
C ILE A 99 -16.95 -14.07 15.00
N LEU A 100 -17.26 -13.79 13.74
CA LEU A 100 -18.61 -13.63 13.22
C LEU A 100 -19.09 -14.97 12.64
N LYS A 101 -20.26 -15.43 13.09
CA LYS A 101 -20.85 -16.71 12.69
C LYS A 101 -22.26 -16.51 12.13
N ASP A 102 -22.46 -17.06 10.95
CA ASP A 102 -23.75 -17.36 10.37
C ASP A 102 -24.07 -18.83 10.72
N THR A 103 -24.96 -19.06 11.69
CA THR A 103 -25.29 -20.40 12.20
C THR A 103 -26.49 -21.03 11.51
N ASN A 104 -27.30 -20.23 10.81
CA ASN A 104 -28.45 -20.70 10.05
C ASN A 104 -28.17 -20.81 8.53
N HIS A 105 -27.00 -20.37 8.08
CA HIS A 105 -26.53 -20.36 6.69
C HIS A 105 -27.36 -19.51 5.73
N ASP A 106 -27.98 -18.42 6.22
CA ASP A 106 -28.76 -17.48 5.40
C ASP A 106 -27.90 -16.36 4.75
N GLY A 107 -26.60 -16.35 5.06
CA GLY A 107 -25.64 -15.37 4.58
C GLY A 107 -25.49 -14.15 5.48
N ARG A 108 -26.14 -14.12 6.65
CA ARG A 108 -26.03 -13.06 7.68
C ARG A 108 -25.49 -13.63 8.98
N VAL A 109 -24.73 -12.81 9.68
CA VAL A 109 -24.19 -13.16 11.00
C VAL A 109 -25.30 -13.05 12.05
N ASP A 110 -25.54 -14.16 12.75
CA ASP A 110 -26.51 -14.26 13.85
C ASP A 110 -25.84 -14.47 15.22
N LYS A 111 -24.51 -14.68 15.24
CA LYS A 111 -23.74 -14.89 16.45
C LYS A 111 -22.34 -14.31 16.33
N ALA A 112 -21.87 -13.66 17.39
CA ALA A 112 -20.49 -13.20 17.48
C ALA A 112 -19.83 -13.67 18.79
N ILE A 113 -18.59 -14.15 18.67
CA ILE A 113 -17.78 -14.67 19.79
C ILE A 113 -16.58 -13.74 19.95
N THR A 114 -16.29 -13.31 21.17
CA THR A 114 -15.05 -12.57 21.43
C THR A 114 -13.86 -13.52 21.43
N PHE A 115 -13.01 -13.40 20.42
CA PHE A 115 -11.77 -14.19 20.29
C PHE A 115 -10.67 -13.62 21.18
N ALA A 116 -10.50 -12.29 21.18
CA ALA A 116 -9.54 -11.61 22.04
C ALA A 116 -10.09 -10.25 22.50
N GLU A 117 -9.74 -9.85 23.72
CA GLU A 117 -10.08 -8.57 24.33
C GLU A 117 -8.80 -7.82 24.74
N ASN A 118 -8.93 -6.51 24.96
CA ASN A 118 -7.84 -5.63 25.37
C ASN A 118 -6.65 -5.65 24.40
N VAL A 119 -6.96 -5.73 23.10
CA VAL A 119 -5.97 -5.60 22.02
C VAL A 119 -5.96 -4.14 21.58
N THR A 120 -5.31 -3.30 22.39
CA THR A 120 -5.23 -1.85 22.18
C THR A 120 -4.79 -1.51 20.77
N GLU A 121 -5.53 -0.63 20.09
CA GLU A 121 -5.20 -0.09 18.76
C GLU A 121 -4.81 -1.17 17.73
N ALA A 122 -5.52 -2.30 17.75
CA ALA A 122 -5.38 -3.31 16.71
C ALA A 122 -5.83 -2.73 15.36
N THR A 123 -4.98 -2.83 14.33
CA THR A 123 -5.24 -2.21 13.02
C THR A 123 -5.46 -3.23 11.90
N SER A 124 -4.89 -4.44 12.03
CA SER A 124 -4.96 -5.48 10.99
C SER A 124 -4.73 -6.87 11.58
N ILE A 125 -5.24 -7.88 10.88
CA ILE A 125 -5.09 -9.30 11.24
C ILE A 125 -4.73 -10.13 10.01
N LEU A 126 -4.11 -11.29 10.22
CA LEU A 126 -3.83 -12.28 9.18
C LEU A 126 -3.85 -13.71 9.76
N PRO A 127 -4.63 -14.65 9.21
CA PRO A 127 -4.58 -16.05 9.62
C PRO A 127 -3.19 -16.69 9.40
N TRP A 128 -2.67 -17.38 10.41
CA TRP A 128 -1.40 -18.10 10.35
C TRP A 128 -1.34 -19.27 11.35
N GLN A 129 -1.02 -20.48 10.88
CA GLN A 129 -0.83 -21.69 11.72
C GLN A 129 -1.98 -21.95 12.72
N GLY A 130 -3.22 -21.74 12.30
CA GLY A 130 -4.43 -21.89 13.12
C GLY A 130 -4.61 -20.80 14.19
N GLY A 131 -3.87 -19.70 14.11
CA GLY A 131 -4.06 -18.49 14.92
C GLY A 131 -4.12 -17.24 14.04
N LEU A 132 -3.98 -16.07 14.65
CA LEU A 132 -3.95 -14.76 14.00
C LEU A 132 -2.65 -14.04 14.32
N ILE A 133 -2.03 -13.48 13.29
CA ILE A 133 -1.06 -12.40 13.44
C ILE A 133 -1.86 -11.09 13.53
N VAL A 134 -1.50 -10.21 14.47
CA VAL A 134 -2.24 -8.97 14.74
C VAL A 134 -1.27 -7.79 14.81
N THR A 135 -1.49 -6.74 14.03
CA THR A 135 -0.78 -5.47 14.24
C THR A 135 -1.49 -4.67 15.32
N ALA A 136 -0.78 -4.36 16.41
CA ALA A 136 -1.27 -3.59 17.55
C ALA A 136 -0.07 -2.85 18.15
N ALA A 137 0.25 -1.67 17.59
CA ALA A 137 1.47 -0.96 17.93
C ALA A 137 1.59 -0.76 19.45
N PRO A 138 2.79 -0.96 20.03
CA PRO A 138 4.10 -1.04 19.38
C PRO A 138 4.48 -2.45 18.93
N ASP A 139 3.54 -3.39 18.95
CA ASP A 139 3.76 -4.81 18.76
C ASP A 139 3.09 -5.37 17.48
N ILE A 140 3.62 -6.49 17.01
CA ILE A 140 2.88 -7.46 16.19
C ILE A 140 2.73 -8.71 17.05
N LEU A 141 1.49 -9.12 17.30
CA LEU A 141 1.13 -10.24 18.17
C LEU A 141 0.83 -11.51 17.36
N TYR A 142 0.97 -12.66 18.01
CA TYR A 142 0.38 -13.94 17.60
C TYR A 142 -0.63 -14.40 18.65
N LEU A 143 -1.88 -14.56 18.23
CA LEU A 143 -2.99 -14.99 19.07
C LEU A 143 -3.55 -16.32 18.57
N LYS A 144 -3.79 -17.28 19.47
CA LYS A 144 -4.31 -18.60 19.07
C LYS A 144 -5.26 -19.18 20.10
N ASP A 145 -6.30 -19.82 19.62
CA ASP A 145 -7.15 -20.74 20.37
C ASP A 145 -6.59 -22.16 20.22
N THR A 146 -6.14 -22.76 21.33
CA THR A 146 -5.57 -24.12 21.31
C THR A 146 -6.55 -25.20 21.76
N ASN A 147 -7.70 -24.81 22.32
CA ASN A 147 -8.70 -25.72 22.87
C ASN A 147 -10.01 -25.76 22.05
N ASN A 148 -10.13 -24.90 21.03
CA ASN A 148 -11.27 -24.71 20.12
C ASN A 148 -12.56 -24.20 20.80
N ASP A 149 -12.46 -23.42 21.88
CA ASP A 149 -13.60 -22.76 22.53
C ASP A 149 -14.01 -21.42 21.88
N GLY A 150 -13.26 -20.98 20.88
CA GLY A 150 -13.43 -19.73 20.15
C GLY A 150 -12.72 -18.54 20.78
N LYS A 151 -11.87 -18.74 21.79
CA LYS A 151 -11.10 -17.70 22.49
C LYS A 151 -9.61 -17.96 22.40
N ALA A 152 -8.84 -16.90 22.19
CA ALA A 152 -7.39 -16.99 22.23
C ALA A 152 -6.92 -17.27 23.67
N ASP A 153 -6.26 -18.41 23.86
CA ASP A 153 -5.58 -18.78 25.10
C ASP A 153 -4.06 -18.54 25.02
N THR A 154 -3.55 -18.30 23.82
CA THR A 154 -2.15 -17.99 23.53
C THR A 154 -2.04 -16.54 23.08
N ARG A 155 -1.12 -15.79 23.70
CA ARG A 155 -0.73 -14.44 23.30
C ARG A 155 0.79 -14.32 23.32
N GLU A 156 1.39 -14.17 22.15
CA GLU A 156 2.83 -13.98 21.98
C GLU A 156 3.08 -12.63 21.29
N VAL A 157 4.07 -11.88 21.77
CA VAL A 157 4.62 -10.74 21.02
C VAL A 157 5.62 -11.31 20.02
N LEU A 158 5.32 -11.23 18.72
CA LEU A 158 6.26 -11.64 17.66
C LEU A 158 7.31 -10.55 17.48
N PHE A 159 6.87 -9.35 17.15
CA PHE A 159 7.74 -8.19 16.92
C PHE A 159 7.34 -7.06 17.87
N THR A 160 8.30 -6.25 18.27
CA THR A 160 8.06 -5.05 19.11
C THR A 160 8.97 -3.91 18.67
N GLY A 161 8.66 -2.68 19.09
CA GLY A 161 9.47 -1.48 18.82
C GLY A 161 8.96 -0.61 17.67
N PHE A 162 7.72 -0.82 17.23
CA PHE A 162 7.05 0.05 16.26
C PHE A 162 6.57 1.37 16.90
N PHE A 163 6.34 2.37 16.07
CA PHE A 163 5.76 3.65 16.48
C PHE A 163 4.29 3.50 16.90
N GLN A 164 3.89 4.12 18.02
CA GLN A 164 2.55 3.99 18.59
C GLN A 164 1.83 5.33 18.89
N ASN A 165 2.51 6.49 18.86
CA ASN A 165 1.95 7.75 19.39
C ASN A 165 1.03 8.51 18.39
N ASN A 166 0.52 7.84 17.37
CA ASN A 166 -0.52 8.37 16.47
C ASN A 166 -1.13 7.19 15.72
N SER A 167 -2.38 6.88 16.02
CA SER A 167 -3.16 5.78 15.44
C SER A 167 -3.24 5.82 13.91
N GLU A 168 -3.12 7.00 13.29
CA GLU A 168 -3.13 7.14 11.82
C GLU A 168 -1.83 6.72 11.13
N ALA A 169 -0.75 6.51 11.89
CA ALA A 169 0.58 6.23 11.35
C ALA A 169 1.20 4.94 11.90
N GLN A 170 0.43 4.13 12.61
CA GLN A 170 0.91 2.87 13.18
C GLN A 170 1.12 1.79 12.11
N ILE A 171 1.86 0.74 12.49
CA ILE A 171 2.01 -0.46 11.68
C ILE A 171 0.63 -1.08 11.38
N THR A 172 0.34 -1.37 10.11
CA THR A 172 -1.01 -1.80 9.68
C THR A 172 -1.00 -2.60 8.37
N SER A 173 -2.19 -3.07 7.97
CA SER A 173 -2.52 -3.64 6.67
C SER A 173 -1.65 -4.83 6.24
N LEU A 174 -1.70 -5.88 7.07
CA LEU A 174 -1.05 -7.16 6.82
C LEU A 174 -1.57 -7.79 5.52
N ARG A 175 -0.65 -8.23 4.65
CA ARG A 175 -0.98 -8.97 3.42
C ARG A 175 0.00 -10.11 3.18
N PHE A 176 -0.52 -11.32 2.99
CA PHE A 176 0.27 -12.47 2.56
C PHE A 176 0.46 -12.45 1.04
N GLY A 177 1.72 -12.35 0.60
CA GLY A 177 2.11 -12.31 -0.80
C GLY A 177 2.26 -13.70 -1.43
N ILE A 178 2.15 -13.74 -2.76
CA ILE A 178 2.40 -14.93 -3.57
C ILE A 178 3.83 -15.47 -3.40
N ASP A 179 4.76 -14.59 -2.99
CA ASP A 179 6.17 -14.84 -2.74
C ASP A 179 6.47 -15.37 -1.33
N ASN A 180 5.43 -15.77 -0.60
CA ASN A 180 5.46 -16.25 0.79
C ASN A 180 5.84 -15.19 1.83
N TRP A 181 6.01 -13.92 1.46
CA TRP A 181 6.26 -12.82 2.41
C TRP A 181 4.95 -12.27 2.98
N ILE A 182 5.00 -11.78 4.21
CA ILE A 182 3.93 -10.97 4.81
C ILE A 182 4.39 -9.51 4.81
N TYR A 183 3.56 -8.63 4.23
CA TYR A 183 3.82 -7.20 4.08
C TYR A 183 2.97 -6.39 5.05
N ALA A 184 3.53 -5.31 5.59
CA ALA A 184 2.84 -4.36 6.46
C ALA A 184 3.27 -2.93 6.15
N ASN A 185 2.32 -2.00 6.18
CA ASN A 185 2.57 -0.57 6.06
C ASN A 185 3.09 -0.03 7.40
N ASN A 186 4.14 0.78 7.38
CA ASN A 186 4.68 1.47 8.57
C ASN A 186 4.63 3.00 8.41
N HIS A 187 4.13 3.50 7.27
CA HIS A 187 4.09 4.92 6.93
C HIS A 187 5.46 5.62 7.08
N GLY A 188 6.56 4.86 6.95
CA GLY A 188 7.92 5.36 7.15
C GLY A 188 8.24 5.82 8.58
N GLN A 189 7.43 5.47 9.58
CA GLN A 189 7.63 5.87 10.96
C GLN A 189 8.92 5.29 11.54
N GLN A 190 9.47 6.01 12.53
CA GLN A 190 10.66 5.55 13.23
C GLN A 190 10.33 4.44 14.23
N GLY A 191 11.23 3.47 14.34
CA GLY A 191 11.12 2.37 15.29
C GLY A 191 12.41 1.56 15.27
N LEU A 192 12.66 0.82 16.35
CA LEU A 192 13.78 -0.11 16.44
C LEU A 192 13.22 -1.50 16.73
N VAL A 193 12.96 -2.24 15.66
CA VAL A 193 12.16 -3.46 15.71
C VAL A 193 13.01 -4.67 16.05
N THR A 194 12.55 -5.48 16.99
CA THR A 194 13.13 -6.78 17.33
C THR A 194 12.16 -7.91 17.05
N PHE A 195 12.67 -9.13 16.80
CA PHE A 195 11.87 -10.33 16.63
C PHE A 195 12.10 -11.28 17.81
N ASN A 196 11.07 -11.54 18.62
CA ASN A 196 11.20 -12.28 19.86
C ASN A 196 11.55 -13.75 19.68
N ARG A 197 11.25 -14.35 18.51
CA ARG A 197 11.65 -15.73 18.21
C ARG A 197 13.12 -15.86 17.77
N THR A 198 13.80 -14.75 17.46
CA THR A 198 15.24 -14.69 17.15
C THR A 198 15.89 -13.50 17.86
N PRO A 199 15.99 -13.52 19.20
CA PRO A 199 16.47 -12.39 19.99
C PRO A 199 17.92 -11.98 19.69
N GLU A 200 18.70 -12.87 19.08
CA GLU A 200 20.07 -12.62 18.60
C GLU A 200 20.13 -11.84 17.28
N ALA A 201 19.02 -11.74 16.54
CA ALA A 201 18.97 -10.97 15.31
C ALA A 201 19.17 -9.48 15.60
N LYS A 202 19.94 -8.80 14.76
CA LYS A 202 20.18 -7.36 14.91
C LYS A 202 18.85 -6.60 14.82
N PRO A 203 18.55 -5.67 15.77
CA PRO A 203 17.37 -4.83 15.67
C PRO A 203 17.34 -4.02 14.38
N LEU A 204 16.14 -3.84 13.82
CA LEU A 204 15.92 -3.20 12.53
C LEU A 204 15.37 -1.79 12.72
N ALA A 205 16.10 -0.77 12.26
CA ALA A 205 15.62 0.60 12.25
C ALA A 205 14.69 0.82 11.05
N VAL A 206 13.39 1.06 11.29
CA VAL A 206 12.35 1.06 10.25
C VAL A 206 12.00 2.44 9.67
N ARG A 207 12.71 3.48 10.10
CA ARG A 207 12.46 4.85 9.62
C ARG A 207 12.60 4.94 8.10
N GLY A 208 11.57 5.49 7.45
CA GLY A 208 11.50 5.69 6.00
C GLY A 208 11.12 4.44 5.20
N ALA A 209 10.80 3.32 5.87
CA ALA A 209 10.44 2.06 5.24
C ALA A 209 9.06 1.57 5.70
N ASP A 210 8.48 0.71 4.87
CA ASP A 210 7.50 -0.28 5.30
C ASP A 210 8.22 -1.54 5.83
N PHE A 211 7.45 -2.56 6.24
CA PHE A 211 7.99 -3.75 6.89
C PHE A 211 7.51 -5.03 6.22
N ARG A 212 8.37 -6.04 6.12
CA ARG A 212 7.96 -7.38 5.70
C ARG A 212 8.69 -8.48 6.45
N PHE A 213 8.06 -9.66 6.55
CA PHE A 213 8.63 -10.80 7.28
C PHE A 213 8.16 -12.15 6.73
N ARG A 214 8.90 -13.21 7.08
CA ARG A 214 8.62 -14.62 6.81
C ARG A 214 8.79 -15.44 8.08
N LEU A 215 7.68 -15.94 8.61
CA LEU A 215 7.70 -16.78 9.82
C LEU A 215 8.18 -18.21 9.55
N ASP A 216 8.07 -18.71 8.32
CA ASP A 216 8.59 -20.03 7.94
C ASP A 216 10.13 -20.07 7.88
N GLN A 217 10.77 -18.91 7.74
CA GLN A 217 12.23 -18.78 7.66
C GLN A 217 12.83 -17.90 8.77
N ASN A 218 12.01 -17.38 9.70
CA ASN A 218 12.41 -16.40 10.71
C ASN A 218 13.16 -15.19 10.12
N LYS A 219 12.67 -14.66 8.99
CA LYS A 219 13.25 -13.48 8.32
C LYS A 219 12.37 -12.26 8.51
N PHE A 220 12.97 -11.09 8.62
CA PHE A 220 12.29 -9.81 8.62
C PHE A 220 13.21 -8.72 8.08
N GLU A 221 12.65 -7.79 7.32
CA GLU A 221 13.43 -6.75 6.64
C GLU A 221 12.57 -5.54 6.29
N LEU A 222 13.25 -4.47 5.87
CA LEU A 222 12.65 -3.24 5.38
C LEU A 222 12.03 -3.48 4.00
N GLU A 223 10.92 -2.80 3.73
CA GLU A 223 10.29 -2.76 2.41
C GLU A 223 10.05 -1.32 1.95
N THR A 224 9.98 -1.11 0.64
CA THR A 224 9.70 0.18 0.02
C THR A 224 8.30 0.63 0.40
N GLY A 225 8.22 1.83 0.95
CA GLY A 225 6.98 2.54 1.26
C GLY A 225 7.14 4.04 0.97
N PRO A 226 6.41 4.93 1.66
CA PRO A 226 5.47 4.63 2.75
C PRO A 226 4.07 4.29 2.23
N GLY A 227 3.44 3.24 2.78
CA GLY A 227 1.98 3.08 2.74
C GLY A 227 1.37 3.49 4.08
N GLN A 228 0.12 3.95 4.07
CA GLN A 228 -0.65 4.27 5.29
C GLN A 228 -1.69 3.18 5.57
N PHE A 229 -3.00 3.41 5.38
CA PHE A 229 -4.04 2.43 5.71
C PHE A 229 -4.30 1.39 4.61
N GLY A 230 -4.00 1.70 3.36
CA GLY A 230 -4.23 0.80 2.22
C GLY A 230 -2.97 0.02 1.84
N ASN A 231 -3.08 -1.30 1.78
CA ASN A 231 -2.08 -2.20 1.22
C ASN A 231 -2.77 -3.38 0.54
N THR A 232 -2.42 -3.67 -0.70
CA THR A 232 -2.87 -4.89 -1.40
C THR A 232 -1.79 -5.39 -2.35
N LEU A 233 -1.81 -6.69 -2.64
CA LEU A 233 -0.99 -7.28 -3.69
C LEU A 233 -1.88 -7.81 -4.82
N GLY A 234 -1.46 -7.60 -6.06
CA GLY A 234 -2.05 -8.24 -7.23
C GLY A 234 -1.69 -9.73 -7.28
N GLU A 235 -2.40 -10.50 -8.11
CA GLU A 235 -2.19 -11.95 -8.24
C GLU A 235 -0.78 -12.35 -8.73
N TRP A 236 -0.06 -11.40 -9.34
CA TRP A 236 1.31 -11.57 -9.85
C TRP A 236 2.39 -11.07 -8.89
N GLY A 237 2.01 -10.57 -7.70
CA GLY A 237 2.93 -10.09 -6.67
C GLY A 237 3.25 -8.59 -6.70
N HIS A 238 2.63 -7.81 -7.60
CA HIS A 238 2.80 -6.35 -7.61
C HIS A 238 2.07 -5.72 -6.42
N ARG A 239 2.75 -4.84 -5.68
CA ARG A 239 2.24 -4.21 -4.46
C ARG A 239 1.70 -2.80 -4.74
N PHE A 240 0.54 -2.53 -4.17
CA PHE A 240 -0.16 -1.24 -4.22
C PHE A 240 -0.45 -0.75 -2.81
N SER A 241 -0.37 0.56 -2.61
CA SER A 241 -0.63 1.22 -1.34
C SER A 241 -1.35 2.54 -1.55
N ASN A 242 -1.74 3.20 -0.47
CA ASN A 242 -2.25 4.56 -0.50
C ASN A 242 -1.74 5.39 0.68
N GLU A 243 -2.04 6.68 0.61
CA GLU A 243 -1.95 7.66 1.68
C GLU A 243 -3.28 8.43 1.73
N ASN A 244 -3.57 9.16 2.82
CA ASN A 244 -4.85 9.87 3.01
C ASN A 244 -5.32 10.67 1.77
N SER A 245 -4.41 11.38 1.11
CA SER A 245 -4.70 12.21 -0.08
C SER A 245 -4.27 11.59 -1.40
N LEU A 246 -3.71 10.38 -1.40
CA LEU A 246 -3.26 9.68 -2.60
C LEU A 246 -3.90 8.29 -2.60
N HIS A 247 -5.05 8.17 -3.25
CA HIS A 247 -5.89 6.97 -3.20
C HIS A 247 -5.19 5.70 -3.70
N LEU A 248 -4.24 5.83 -4.63
CA LEU A 248 -3.58 4.69 -5.24
C LEU A 248 -2.16 4.99 -5.71
N GLN A 249 -1.23 4.18 -5.23
CA GLN A 249 0.18 4.19 -5.61
C GLN A 249 0.66 2.75 -5.88
N GLN A 250 1.69 2.64 -6.72
CA GLN A 250 2.46 1.41 -6.93
C GLN A 250 3.82 1.51 -6.26
N VAL A 251 4.23 0.42 -5.61
CA VAL A 251 5.63 0.17 -5.27
C VAL A 251 6.33 -0.38 -6.53
N VAL A 252 7.15 0.44 -7.18
CA VAL A 252 7.77 0.10 -8.48
C VAL A 252 9.04 -0.72 -8.29
N ILE A 253 9.87 -0.40 -7.29
CA ILE A 253 11.11 -1.11 -7.01
C ILE A 253 11.14 -1.55 -5.52
N PRO A 254 11.23 -2.86 -5.24
CA PRO A 254 11.37 -3.37 -3.87
C PRO A 254 12.64 -2.87 -3.17
N TRP A 255 12.58 -2.73 -1.84
CA TRP A 255 13.64 -2.10 -1.03
C TRP A 255 15.01 -2.74 -1.25
N ARG A 256 15.03 -4.07 -1.35
CA ARG A 256 16.25 -4.86 -1.56
C ARG A 256 17.06 -4.46 -2.79
N TYR A 257 16.43 -3.85 -3.80
CA TYR A 257 17.11 -3.36 -4.98
C TYR A 257 17.64 -1.94 -4.79
N THR A 258 16.82 -1.02 -4.26
CA THR A 258 17.21 0.39 -4.08
C THR A 258 18.25 0.59 -2.99
N HIS A 259 18.40 -0.36 -2.06
CA HIS A 259 19.30 -0.23 -0.91
C HIS A 259 20.48 -1.22 -0.94
N ARG A 260 20.85 -1.75 -2.12
CA ARG A 260 22.05 -2.58 -2.28
C ARG A 260 23.35 -1.84 -1.96
N HIS A 261 23.34 -0.51 -2.15
CA HIS A 261 24.41 0.38 -1.71
C HIS A 261 23.81 1.72 -1.23
N PRO A 262 24.50 2.47 -0.35
CA PRO A 262 23.92 3.64 0.32
C PRO A 262 24.02 4.96 -0.49
N TYR A 263 24.44 4.89 -1.75
CA TYR A 263 24.91 6.05 -2.51
C TYR A 263 23.93 6.57 -3.57
N LEU A 264 22.78 5.91 -3.76
CA LEU A 264 21.75 6.39 -4.68
C LEU A 264 21.31 7.83 -4.30
N PRO A 265 21.20 8.76 -5.26
CA PRO A 265 20.78 10.13 -4.97
C PRO A 265 19.34 10.24 -4.44
N THR A 266 18.49 9.27 -4.82
CA THR A 266 17.10 9.11 -4.40
C THR A 266 16.74 7.63 -4.36
N THR A 267 15.94 7.24 -3.37
CA THR A 267 15.38 5.89 -3.22
C THR A 267 13.85 5.89 -3.32
N LYS A 268 13.25 7.01 -3.76
CA LYS A 268 11.80 7.12 -3.95
C LYS A 268 11.35 6.19 -5.09
N ALA A 269 10.86 5.01 -4.70
CA ALA A 269 10.44 3.93 -5.59
C ALA A 269 8.93 3.70 -5.59
N VAL A 270 8.16 4.71 -5.17
CA VAL A 270 6.69 4.69 -5.14
C VAL A 270 6.16 5.82 -6.03
N THR A 271 5.08 5.54 -6.76
CA THR A 271 4.46 6.51 -7.68
C THR A 271 2.94 6.37 -7.74
N SER A 272 2.25 7.49 -7.95
CA SER A 272 0.80 7.50 -8.20
C SER A 272 0.49 6.94 -9.59
N LEU A 273 -0.65 6.26 -9.72
CA LEU A 273 -1.04 5.55 -10.94
C LEU A 273 -2.12 6.25 -11.77
N THR A 274 -2.81 7.23 -11.21
CA THR A 274 -4.03 7.80 -11.80
C THR A 274 -3.74 8.53 -13.13
N ASP A 275 -4.54 8.24 -14.15
CA ASP A 275 -4.59 9.01 -15.41
C ASP A 275 -5.75 10.02 -15.45
N HIS A 276 -6.57 10.06 -14.41
CA HIS A 276 -7.68 10.98 -14.24
C HIS A 276 -7.38 12.00 -13.15
N GLU A 277 -8.19 13.06 -13.09
CA GLU A 277 -8.16 13.96 -11.96
C GLU A 277 -8.49 13.18 -10.68
N GLU A 278 -7.84 13.56 -9.57
CA GLU A 278 -8.13 13.04 -8.24
C GLU A 278 -9.45 13.62 -7.70
N ILE A 279 -10.50 13.63 -8.52
CA ILE A 279 -11.88 13.97 -8.14
C ILE A 279 -12.53 12.71 -7.58
N MET A 280 -13.31 12.82 -6.53
CA MET A 280 -14.25 11.81 -6.06
C MET A 280 -15.70 12.32 -6.15
N PHE A 281 -16.66 11.45 -6.45
CA PHE A 281 -18.08 11.79 -6.58
C PHE A 281 -18.85 11.45 -5.30
N GLN A 282 -18.61 12.23 -4.25
CA GLN A 282 -19.33 12.08 -2.98
C GLN A 282 -20.81 12.52 -3.10
N GLU A 283 -21.67 11.90 -2.32
CA GLU A 283 -23.14 12.13 -2.32
C GLU A 283 -23.63 12.88 -1.06
N THR A 284 -22.70 13.17 -0.15
CA THR A 284 -22.91 13.94 1.07
C THR A 284 -22.18 15.27 0.95
N PRO A 285 -22.69 16.36 1.56
CA PRO A 285 -21.89 17.56 1.72
C PRO A 285 -20.73 17.30 2.69
N PRO A 286 -19.63 18.07 2.62
CA PRO A 286 -18.57 17.98 3.61
C PRO A 286 -19.14 18.25 5.01
N PRO A 287 -18.66 17.54 6.06
CA PRO A 287 -19.06 17.82 7.44
C PRO A 287 -18.87 19.30 7.79
N TYR A 288 -19.78 19.87 8.58
CA TYR A 288 -19.77 21.30 8.95
C TYR A 288 -18.39 21.78 9.43
N TRP A 289 -17.76 21.06 10.37
CA TRP A 289 -16.44 21.42 10.88
C TRP A 289 -15.38 21.49 9.75
N ARG A 290 -15.45 20.60 8.77
CA ARG A 290 -14.48 20.53 7.66
C ARG A 290 -14.67 21.72 6.73
N ALA A 291 -15.93 22.01 6.38
CA ALA A 291 -16.28 23.16 5.55
C ALA A 291 -15.77 24.48 6.18
N GLU A 292 -16.03 24.69 7.47
CA GLU A 292 -15.59 25.90 8.17
C GLU A 292 -14.08 25.96 8.34
N ARG A 293 -13.41 24.87 8.73
CA ARG A 293 -11.94 24.83 8.84
C ARG A 293 -11.28 25.13 7.50
N THR A 294 -11.76 24.53 6.41
CA THR A 294 -11.21 24.75 5.08
C THR A 294 -11.40 26.19 4.61
N LYS A 295 -12.58 26.77 4.86
CA LYS A 295 -12.85 28.20 4.60
C LYS A 295 -11.88 29.11 5.35
N GLN A 296 -11.64 28.85 6.65
CA GLN A 296 -10.67 29.60 7.44
C GLN A 296 -9.24 29.46 6.89
N ARG A 297 -8.79 28.25 6.58
CA ARG A 297 -7.44 27.99 6.03
C ARG A 297 -7.23 28.65 4.68
N ASN A 298 -8.21 28.57 3.79
CA ASN A 298 -8.12 29.20 2.47
C ASN A 298 -8.05 30.72 2.58
N LYS A 299 -8.81 31.33 3.50
CA LYS A 299 -8.66 32.75 3.82
C LYS A 299 -7.24 33.07 4.29
N THR A 300 -6.68 32.28 5.21
CA THR A 300 -5.30 32.44 5.67
C THR A 300 -4.27 32.25 4.55
N PHE A 301 -4.47 31.33 3.62
CA PHE A 301 -3.57 31.15 2.47
C PHE A 301 -3.59 32.38 1.57
N GLN A 302 -4.77 32.94 1.30
CA GLN A 302 -4.94 34.16 0.52
C GLN A 302 -4.29 35.38 1.21
N GLU A 303 -4.57 35.57 2.51
CA GLU A 303 -3.99 36.67 3.30
C GLU A 303 -2.45 36.60 3.35
N ASN A 304 -1.87 35.39 3.32
CA ASN A 304 -0.43 35.17 3.31
C ASN A 304 0.18 35.06 1.89
N ASN A 305 -0.59 35.31 0.82
CA ASN A 305 -0.15 35.16 -0.58
C ASN A 305 0.45 33.77 -0.90
N LEU A 306 -0.07 32.71 -0.28
CA LEU A 306 0.33 31.34 -0.56
C LEU A 306 -0.45 30.82 -1.76
N ASN A 307 0.26 30.27 -2.76
CA ASN A 307 -0.37 29.61 -3.91
C ASN A 307 -0.87 28.20 -3.54
N ARG A 308 -1.84 28.14 -2.62
CA ARG A 308 -2.38 26.90 -2.06
C ARG A 308 -3.89 27.03 -1.87
N VAL A 309 -4.61 25.95 -2.20
CA VAL A 309 -6.04 25.79 -1.93
C VAL A 309 -6.23 24.47 -1.21
N GLU A 310 -7.01 24.48 -0.13
CA GLU A 310 -7.55 23.29 0.50
C GLU A 310 -8.99 23.07 0.01
N TYR A 311 -9.33 21.82 -0.30
CA TYR A 311 -10.66 21.42 -0.76
C TYR A 311 -11.37 20.68 0.37
N ALA A 312 -12.62 21.06 0.66
CA ALA A 312 -13.43 20.42 1.70
C ALA A 312 -14.14 19.16 1.17
N GLU A 313 -14.34 19.10 -0.14
CA GLU A 313 -15.08 18.07 -0.88
C GLU A 313 -14.37 17.74 -2.20
N ASP A 314 -14.89 16.73 -2.90
CA ASP A 314 -14.46 16.28 -4.24
C ASP A 314 -13.01 15.79 -4.36
N ARG A 315 -12.18 15.85 -3.32
CA ARG A 315 -10.79 15.37 -3.33
C ARG A 315 -10.56 14.33 -2.24
N PHE A 316 -9.75 13.31 -2.54
CA PHE A 316 -9.35 12.31 -1.55
C PHE A 316 -8.67 12.97 -0.35
N THR A 317 -9.20 12.71 0.85
CA THR A 317 -8.65 13.20 2.11
C THR A 317 -8.62 12.15 3.22
N GLY A 318 -9.30 11.02 3.01
CA GLY A 318 -9.32 9.86 3.87
C GLY A 318 -9.39 8.57 3.06
N ALA A 319 -8.54 8.43 2.03
CA ALA A 319 -8.35 7.13 1.39
C ALA A 319 -7.82 6.12 2.43
N ALA A 320 -8.53 5.01 2.61
CA ALA A 320 -8.29 4.07 3.71
C ALA A 320 -7.99 2.65 3.21
N GLY A 321 -8.84 1.66 3.47
CA GLY A 321 -8.57 0.29 3.03
C GLY A 321 -8.69 0.08 1.53
N MET A 322 -8.04 -0.97 1.03
CA MET A 322 -8.07 -1.33 -0.39
C MET A 322 -8.01 -2.84 -0.63
N ALA A 323 -8.54 -3.28 -1.77
CA ALA A 323 -8.40 -4.65 -2.24
C ALA A 323 -8.28 -4.73 -3.77
N PHE A 324 -7.40 -5.62 -4.20
CA PHE A 324 -7.31 -6.07 -5.59
C PHE A 324 -8.31 -7.21 -5.83
N TYR A 325 -9.17 -7.07 -6.84
CA TYR A 325 -10.20 -8.05 -7.11
C TYR A 325 -9.71 -9.14 -8.07
N ALA A 326 -9.44 -10.32 -7.54
CA ALA A 326 -9.02 -11.51 -8.29
C ALA A 326 -9.91 -12.72 -8.00
N ALA A 327 -11.23 -12.53 -8.12
CA ALA A 327 -12.22 -13.57 -7.87
C ALA A 327 -13.25 -13.69 -9.00
N ASN A 328 -14.16 -14.65 -8.86
CA ASN A 328 -15.14 -15.02 -9.89
C ASN A 328 -16.59 -14.79 -9.46
N GLY A 329 -16.81 -13.98 -8.42
CA GLY A 329 -18.14 -13.58 -7.96
C GLY A 329 -18.73 -12.42 -8.76
N PHE A 330 -17.88 -11.50 -9.24
CA PHE A 330 -18.26 -10.35 -10.06
C PHE A 330 -18.12 -10.68 -11.55
N PRO A 331 -18.73 -9.87 -12.44
CA PRO A 331 -18.48 -9.95 -13.88
C PRO A 331 -16.99 -9.86 -14.22
N ALA A 332 -16.59 -10.45 -15.34
CA ALA A 332 -15.19 -10.66 -15.71
C ALA A 332 -14.40 -9.35 -15.86
N GLU A 333 -15.06 -8.26 -16.26
CA GLU A 333 -14.48 -6.92 -16.39
C GLU A 333 -14.06 -6.29 -15.05
N PHE A 334 -14.45 -6.89 -13.92
CA PHE A 334 -13.99 -6.48 -12.59
C PHE A 334 -12.69 -7.16 -12.16
N TYR A 335 -12.30 -8.26 -12.83
CA TYR A 335 -11.07 -8.99 -12.52
C TYR A 335 -9.85 -8.12 -12.82
N GLY A 336 -8.99 -7.94 -11.82
CA GLY A 336 -7.79 -7.11 -11.90
C GLY A 336 -7.97 -5.66 -11.47
N ASN A 337 -9.18 -5.26 -11.07
CA ASN A 337 -9.46 -3.90 -10.63
C ASN A 337 -9.11 -3.71 -9.14
N ILE A 338 -8.85 -2.47 -8.74
CA ILE A 338 -8.63 -2.09 -7.34
C ILE A 338 -9.82 -1.28 -6.84
N PHE A 339 -10.20 -1.56 -5.60
CA PHE A 339 -11.19 -0.81 -4.85
C PHE A 339 -10.53 -0.13 -3.66
N VAL A 340 -10.86 1.14 -3.43
CA VAL A 340 -10.30 1.95 -2.34
C VAL A 340 -11.45 2.60 -1.59
N THR A 341 -11.50 2.46 -0.27
CA THR A 341 -12.48 3.19 0.54
C THR A 341 -12.06 4.63 0.77
N GLU A 342 -13.03 5.53 0.87
CA GLU A 342 -12.82 6.92 1.24
C GLU A 342 -13.79 7.28 2.39
N VAL A 343 -13.23 7.43 3.60
CA VAL A 343 -14.04 7.60 4.84
C VAL A 343 -14.68 8.98 4.94
N ALA A 344 -14.06 10.01 4.36
CA ALA A 344 -14.45 11.41 4.46
C ALA A 344 -15.63 11.74 3.53
N GLY A 345 -15.67 11.15 2.34
CA GLY A 345 -16.67 11.27 1.28
C GLY A 345 -17.70 10.13 1.24
N ASN A 346 -17.66 9.21 2.21
CA ASN A 346 -18.68 8.16 2.38
C ASN A 346 -18.82 7.22 1.16
N LEU A 347 -17.69 6.80 0.55
CA LEU A 347 -17.69 6.11 -0.75
C LEU A 347 -16.61 5.01 -0.88
N VAL A 348 -16.75 4.20 -1.93
CA VAL A 348 -15.73 3.27 -2.43
C VAL A 348 -15.43 3.62 -3.88
N HIS A 349 -14.19 3.99 -4.14
CA HIS A 349 -13.65 4.27 -5.46
C HIS A 349 -13.17 2.98 -6.14
N ARG A 350 -13.22 2.92 -7.47
CA ARG A 350 -12.75 1.77 -8.26
C ARG A 350 -11.92 2.23 -9.45
N ASP A 351 -10.75 1.62 -9.58
CA ASP A 351 -9.82 1.78 -10.69
C ASP A 351 -9.68 0.51 -11.52
N ILE A 352 -9.65 0.67 -12.84
CA ILE A 352 -9.20 -0.36 -13.78
C ILE A 352 -7.69 -0.21 -13.95
N LEU A 353 -6.95 -1.27 -13.64
CA LEU A 353 -5.50 -1.29 -13.80
C LEU A 353 -5.10 -1.80 -15.18
N ASN A 354 -4.44 -0.92 -15.94
CA ASN A 354 -3.87 -1.26 -17.23
C ASN A 354 -2.34 -1.21 -17.19
N PRO A 355 -1.64 -2.22 -17.71
CA PRO A 355 -0.18 -2.19 -17.76
C PRO A 355 0.31 -1.16 -18.78
N SER A 356 1.27 -0.30 -18.41
CA SER A 356 1.95 0.56 -19.39
C SER A 356 2.79 -0.28 -20.36
N SER A 357 2.75 0.08 -21.64
CA SER A 357 3.62 -0.51 -22.67
C SER A 357 5.02 0.13 -22.72
N LYS A 358 5.19 1.29 -22.08
CA LYS A 358 6.42 2.10 -22.17
C LYS A 358 7.24 2.12 -20.88
N SER A 359 6.61 1.83 -19.74
CA SER A 359 7.16 1.98 -18.41
C SER A 359 6.78 0.79 -17.53
N PRO A 360 7.56 0.39 -16.51
CA PRO A 360 7.21 -0.72 -15.62
C PRO A 360 6.08 -0.41 -14.61
N VAL A 361 5.24 0.58 -14.91
CA VAL A 361 4.12 0.99 -14.05
C VAL A 361 2.77 0.55 -14.60
N TRP A 362 1.79 0.49 -13.72
CA TRP A 362 0.38 0.42 -14.09
C TRP A 362 -0.17 1.83 -14.36
N ILE A 363 -1.33 1.89 -15.01
CA ILE A 363 -2.13 3.08 -15.21
C ILE A 363 -3.50 2.76 -14.62
N ALA A 364 -3.96 3.60 -13.70
CA ALA A 364 -5.27 3.49 -13.08
C ALA A 364 -6.24 4.43 -13.79
N SER A 365 -7.32 3.86 -14.32
CA SER A 365 -8.35 4.57 -15.06
C SER A 365 -9.73 4.32 -14.45
N ARG A 366 -10.56 5.35 -14.40
CA ARG A 366 -11.98 5.20 -14.01
C ARG A 366 -12.71 4.26 -14.96
N GLY A 367 -13.61 3.47 -14.39
CA GLY A 367 -14.50 2.61 -15.15
C GLY A 367 -15.50 3.39 -16.01
N PRO A 368 -16.05 2.77 -17.06
CA PRO A 368 -16.97 3.44 -17.98
C PRO A 368 -18.30 3.85 -17.33
N GLN A 369 -18.71 3.21 -16.22
CA GLN A 369 -19.93 3.58 -15.48
C GLN A 369 -19.65 4.61 -14.38
N GLU A 370 -18.38 4.91 -14.09
CA GLU A 370 -17.91 5.70 -12.95
C GLU A 370 -17.32 7.05 -13.37
N GLN A 371 -17.74 7.58 -14.52
CA GLN A 371 -17.26 8.86 -15.07
C GLN A 371 -17.82 10.08 -14.31
N ASN A 372 -18.95 9.90 -13.63
CA ASN A 372 -19.67 10.95 -12.89
C ASN A 372 -20.34 10.40 -11.61
N GLN A 373 -19.90 9.24 -11.16
CA GLN A 373 -20.37 8.57 -9.94
C GLN A 373 -19.27 7.63 -9.43
N GLU A 374 -19.37 7.21 -8.17
CA GLU A 374 -18.49 6.17 -7.62
C GLU A 374 -19.04 4.76 -7.81
N PHE A 375 -18.17 3.76 -7.60
CA PHE A 375 -18.59 2.36 -7.56
C PHE A 375 -19.66 2.14 -6.49
N LEU A 376 -19.42 2.71 -5.30
CA LEU A 376 -20.35 2.79 -4.17
C LEU A 376 -20.27 4.18 -3.56
N ALA A 377 -21.39 4.87 -3.37
CA ALA A 377 -21.46 6.09 -2.56
C ALA A 377 -22.70 6.06 -1.67
N SER A 378 -22.63 6.60 -0.45
CA SER A 378 -23.77 6.69 0.46
C SER A 378 -24.26 8.12 0.63
N THR A 379 -25.57 8.29 0.75
CA THR A 379 -26.19 9.56 1.20
C THR A 379 -26.38 9.62 2.73
N ASP A 380 -25.93 8.58 3.45
CA ASP A 380 -25.84 8.58 4.92
C ASP A 380 -24.48 9.14 5.35
N PRO A 381 -24.40 10.33 5.97
CA PRO A 381 -23.13 10.93 6.37
C PRO A 381 -22.43 10.17 7.51
N TRP A 382 -23.08 9.21 8.16
CA TRP A 382 -22.46 8.33 9.17
C TRP A 382 -21.76 7.11 8.55
N PHE A 383 -21.99 6.81 7.27
CA PHE A 383 -21.34 5.68 6.59
C PHE A 383 -19.84 5.95 6.39
N ARG A 384 -18.97 5.31 7.18
CA ARG A 384 -17.52 5.52 7.17
C ARG A 384 -16.81 4.23 6.72
N PRO A 385 -16.65 4.02 5.39
CA PRO A 385 -16.03 2.79 4.90
C PRO A 385 -14.53 2.78 5.22
N THR A 386 -14.12 2.08 6.26
CA THR A 386 -12.71 2.05 6.73
C THR A 386 -11.88 1.03 5.96
N ASN A 387 -12.48 -0.08 5.55
CA ASN A 387 -11.76 -1.14 4.87
C ASN A 387 -12.67 -1.99 3.97
N LEU A 388 -12.05 -2.80 3.12
CA LEU A 388 -12.75 -3.80 2.32
C LEU A 388 -11.87 -5.02 2.02
N THR A 389 -12.48 -6.19 1.85
CA THR A 389 -11.79 -7.43 1.49
C THR A 389 -12.63 -8.29 0.55
N VAL A 390 -11.98 -9.21 -0.17
CA VAL A 390 -12.65 -10.18 -1.04
C VAL A 390 -12.83 -11.49 -0.29
N GLY A 391 -14.08 -11.92 -0.11
CA GLY A 391 -14.41 -13.14 0.63
C GLY A 391 -14.13 -14.42 -0.14
N PRO A 392 -14.24 -15.58 0.54
CA PRO A 392 -14.11 -16.91 -0.10
C PRO A 392 -15.18 -17.15 -1.17
N ASP A 393 -16.35 -16.53 -1.04
CA ASP A 393 -17.45 -16.52 -2.02
C ASP A 393 -17.15 -15.69 -3.28
N GLY A 394 -16.08 -14.89 -3.27
CA GLY A 394 -15.68 -14.02 -4.37
C GLY A 394 -16.42 -12.69 -4.41
N TYR A 395 -17.12 -12.32 -3.33
CA TYR A 395 -17.78 -11.02 -3.18
C TYR A 395 -16.95 -10.05 -2.34
N LEU A 396 -17.30 -8.76 -2.42
CA LEU A 396 -16.59 -7.70 -1.70
C LEU A 396 -17.32 -7.40 -0.38
N TYR A 397 -16.58 -7.38 0.72
CA TYR A 397 -17.08 -7.05 2.05
C TYR A 397 -16.55 -5.68 2.44
N VAL A 398 -17.44 -4.69 2.64
CA VAL A 398 -17.10 -3.31 3.00
C VAL A 398 -17.39 -3.10 4.47
N LEU A 399 -16.37 -2.69 5.21
CA LEU A 399 -16.43 -2.41 6.64
C LEU A 399 -16.78 -0.95 6.84
N ASP A 400 -17.89 -0.71 7.51
CA ASP A 400 -18.41 0.61 7.85
C ASP A 400 -18.27 0.80 9.36
N TYR A 401 -17.38 1.73 9.74
CA TYR A 401 -17.12 2.10 11.13
C TYR A 401 -18.35 2.72 11.81
N TYR A 402 -19.24 3.33 11.01
CA TYR A 402 -20.50 3.94 11.40
C TYR A 402 -20.44 4.95 12.57
N ARG A 403 -19.73 6.06 12.35
CA ARG A 403 -19.63 7.17 13.32
C ARG A 403 -19.98 8.52 12.70
N GLN A 404 -20.43 9.43 13.56
CA GLN A 404 -20.67 10.83 13.17
C GLN A 404 -19.37 11.49 12.69
N HIS A 405 -18.26 11.22 13.39
CA HIS A 405 -16.92 11.74 13.13
C HIS A 405 -15.89 10.60 13.12
N ILE A 406 -14.88 10.69 12.25
CA ILE A 406 -13.80 9.69 12.12
C ILE A 406 -12.42 10.36 12.01
N GLU A 407 -12.28 11.58 12.49
CA GLU A 407 -11.07 12.38 12.37
C GLU A 407 -10.28 12.49 13.66
N THR A 408 -8.94 12.48 13.56
CA THR A 408 -8.08 12.79 14.69
C THR A 408 -8.23 14.26 15.11
N PRO A 409 -8.55 14.56 16.39
CA PRO A 409 -8.81 15.92 16.87
C PRO A 409 -7.65 16.90 16.69
N LEU A 410 -6.41 16.40 16.54
CA LEU A 410 -5.19 17.22 16.48
C LEU A 410 -5.21 18.28 15.37
N SER A 411 -5.93 18.03 14.27
CA SER A 411 -5.95 18.92 13.10
C SER A 411 -7.15 19.88 13.05
N ILE A 412 -8.00 19.86 14.09
CA ILE A 412 -9.27 20.59 14.17
C ILE A 412 -9.15 21.75 15.19
N PRO A 413 -9.54 22.99 14.82
CA PRO A 413 -9.60 24.13 15.74
C PRO A 413 -10.42 23.85 17.00
N ASP A 414 -10.01 24.41 18.14
CA ASP A 414 -10.61 24.16 19.46
C ASP A 414 -12.10 24.55 19.51
N GLU A 415 -12.47 25.63 18.85
CA GLU A 415 -13.85 26.10 18.77
C GLU A 415 -14.78 25.13 18.03
N LEU A 416 -14.28 24.46 16.98
CA LEU A 416 -15.07 23.45 16.25
C LEU A 416 -15.14 22.14 17.01
N LYS A 417 -14.05 21.75 17.70
CA LYS A 417 -14.02 20.54 18.55
C LYS A 417 -15.03 20.60 19.68
N ALA A 418 -15.30 21.78 20.24
CA ALA A 418 -16.25 21.96 21.33
C ALA A 418 -17.69 21.56 20.95
N GLU A 419 -18.01 21.51 19.66
CA GLU A 419 -19.32 21.12 19.13
C GLU A 419 -19.38 19.66 18.62
N MET A 420 -18.27 18.90 18.72
CA MET A 420 -18.14 17.56 18.15
C MET A 420 -18.16 16.49 19.24
N ASP A 421 -18.97 15.45 19.04
CA ASP A 421 -18.91 14.20 19.81
C ASP A 421 -18.16 13.12 19.02
N PHE A 422 -16.87 12.95 19.31
CA PHE A 422 -16.02 11.95 18.66
C PHE A 422 -16.41 10.50 18.99
N MET A 423 -17.23 10.28 20.02
CA MET A 423 -17.70 8.97 20.44
C MET A 423 -19.11 8.64 19.96
N ALA A 424 -19.78 9.58 19.28
CA ALA A 424 -21.10 9.37 18.69
C ALA A 424 -21.05 8.24 17.64
N GLY A 425 -21.70 7.12 17.97
CA GLY A 425 -21.71 5.91 17.15
C GLY A 425 -20.74 4.81 17.58
N SER A 426 -20.00 4.98 18.68
CA SER A 426 -19.10 3.92 19.22
C SER A 426 -19.79 2.63 19.63
N ASP A 427 -21.13 2.61 19.67
CA ASP A 427 -21.98 1.44 19.85
C ASP A 427 -22.55 0.91 18.52
N LYS A 428 -21.95 1.27 17.38
CA LYS A 428 -22.41 0.89 16.03
C LYS A 428 -21.24 0.37 15.18
N GLY A 429 -21.58 -0.32 14.12
CA GLY A 429 -20.60 -0.87 13.18
C GLY A 429 -21.27 -1.84 12.24
N ARG A 430 -20.88 -1.83 10.97
CA ARG A 430 -21.58 -2.58 9.93
C ARG A 430 -20.61 -3.18 8.94
N ILE A 431 -20.97 -4.32 8.38
CA ILE A 431 -20.27 -4.92 7.25
C ILE A 431 -21.30 -5.22 6.19
N TYR A 432 -21.11 -4.64 5.01
CA TYR A 432 -21.94 -4.87 3.84
C TYR A 432 -21.25 -5.83 2.88
N ARG A 433 -22.00 -6.79 2.34
CA ARG A 433 -21.55 -7.62 1.22
C ARG A 433 -22.08 -7.05 -0.08
N ILE A 434 -21.17 -6.77 -1.02
CA ILE A 434 -21.48 -6.26 -2.36
C ILE A 434 -21.39 -7.41 -3.35
N LEU A 435 -22.44 -7.60 -4.13
CA LEU A 435 -22.61 -8.73 -5.04
C LEU A 435 -23.41 -8.31 -6.28
N PRO A 436 -23.31 -9.05 -7.40
CA PRO A 436 -24.16 -8.80 -8.56
C PRO A 436 -25.66 -8.82 -8.19
N ALA A 437 -26.47 -7.99 -8.84
CA ALA A 437 -27.89 -7.85 -8.53
C ALA A 437 -28.64 -9.19 -8.65
N ASN A 438 -28.26 -9.99 -9.65
CA ASN A 438 -28.80 -11.33 -9.93
C ASN A 438 -28.15 -12.45 -9.11
N ALA A 439 -27.15 -12.15 -8.27
CA ALA A 439 -26.52 -13.15 -7.44
C ALA A 439 -27.51 -13.70 -6.41
N LYS A 440 -27.47 -15.02 -6.25
CA LYS A 440 -28.21 -15.75 -5.22
C LYS A 440 -27.31 -15.89 -3.98
N PRO A 441 -27.89 -15.94 -2.76
CA PRO A 441 -27.14 -16.31 -1.57
C PRO A 441 -26.39 -17.62 -1.83
N GLN A 442 -25.07 -17.61 -1.67
CA GLN A 442 -24.25 -18.80 -1.79
C GLN A 442 -23.76 -19.19 -0.40
N ASN A 443 -24.23 -20.33 0.11
CA ASN A 443 -23.52 -21.00 1.18
C ASN A 443 -22.29 -21.67 0.56
N MET A 444 -21.09 -21.14 0.86
CA MET A 444 -19.83 -21.73 0.42
C MET A 444 -19.12 -22.33 1.64
N PRO A 445 -19.31 -23.63 1.93
CA PRO A 445 -18.63 -24.26 3.06
C PRO A 445 -17.12 -24.30 2.79
N VAL A 446 -16.39 -23.49 3.55
CA VAL A 446 -14.92 -23.45 3.52
C VAL A 446 -14.39 -24.48 4.50
N ASN A 447 -13.54 -25.40 4.03
CA ASN A 447 -12.82 -26.32 4.92
C ASN A 447 -11.51 -26.79 4.28
N LEU A 448 -10.47 -25.97 4.41
CA LEU A 448 -9.11 -26.31 3.99
C LEU A 448 -8.23 -26.76 5.16
N ALA A 449 -8.60 -26.45 6.41
CA ALA A 449 -7.84 -26.83 7.61
C ALA A 449 -7.46 -28.31 7.61
N LYS A 450 -8.41 -29.19 7.26
CA LYS A 450 -8.23 -30.66 7.22
C LYS A 450 -8.01 -31.22 5.80
N ALA A 451 -7.92 -30.38 4.77
CA ALA A 451 -7.72 -30.83 3.40
C ALA A 451 -6.37 -31.55 3.26
N SER A 452 -6.30 -32.63 2.48
CA SER A 452 -5.02 -33.33 2.21
C SER A 452 -4.08 -32.47 1.36
N GLY A 453 -2.77 -32.78 1.36
CA GLY A 453 -1.81 -32.10 0.48
C GLY A 453 -2.24 -32.14 -1.00
N THR A 454 -2.73 -33.29 -1.49
CA THR A 454 -3.28 -33.42 -2.84
C THR A 454 -4.46 -32.48 -3.10
N LYS A 455 -5.39 -32.34 -2.15
CA LYS A 455 -6.52 -31.42 -2.29
C LYS A 455 -6.04 -29.96 -2.33
N LEU A 456 -5.09 -29.58 -1.48
CA LEU A 456 -4.51 -28.24 -1.51
C LEU A 456 -3.83 -27.94 -2.84
N LEU A 457 -3.11 -28.90 -3.43
CA LEU A 457 -2.51 -28.73 -4.77
C LEU A 457 -3.57 -28.49 -5.86
N GLN A 458 -4.72 -29.17 -5.80
CA GLN A 458 -5.83 -28.90 -6.72
C GLN A 458 -6.40 -27.48 -6.51
N THR A 459 -6.47 -27.03 -5.26
CA THR A 459 -6.97 -25.70 -4.90
C THR A 459 -6.06 -24.56 -5.42
N LEU A 460 -4.80 -24.82 -5.77
CA LEU A 460 -3.93 -23.84 -6.45
C LEU A 460 -4.42 -23.44 -7.86
N SER A 461 -5.44 -24.12 -8.39
CA SER A 461 -6.13 -23.77 -9.64
C SER A 461 -7.52 -23.17 -9.43
N HIS A 462 -7.89 -22.84 -8.19
CA HIS A 462 -9.19 -22.25 -7.90
C HIS A 462 -9.31 -20.85 -8.55
N PRO A 463 -10.48 -20.48 -9.13
CA PRO A 463 -10.66 -19.19 -9.80
C PRO A 463 -10.54 -17.99 -8.86
N ASN A 464 -11.03 -18.11 -7.62
CA ASN A 464 -10.85 -17.09 -6.57
C ASN A 464 -9.45 -17.18 -5.95
N PHE A 465 -8.70 -16.06 -6.00
CA PHE A 465 -7.33 -15.92 -5.50
C PHE A 465 -7.20 -16.19 -4.00
N TRP A 466 -8.22 -15.87 -3.20
CA TRP A 466 -8.24 -16.19 -1.77
C TRP A 466 -7.96 -17.68 -1.53
N TRP A 467 -8.66 -18.57 -2.25
CA TRP A 467 -8.47 -20.01 -2.13
C TRP A 467 -7.07 -20.47 -2.50
N ARG A 468 -6.49 -19.87 -3.56
CA ARG A 468 -5.13 -20.22 -3.99
C ARG A 468 -4.09 -19.80 -2.95
N LEU A 469 -4.21 -18.59 -2.39
CA LEU A 469 -3.33 -18.12 -1.32
C LEU A 469 -3.48 -18.95 -0.04
N GLN A 470 -4.70 -19.29 0.37
CA GLN A 470 -4.91 -20.15 1.54
C GLN A 470 -4.30 -21.54 1.33
N ALA A 471 -4.48 -22.13 0.14
CA ALA A 471 -3.89 -23.42 -0.18
C ALA A 471 -2.35 -23.36 -0.17
N GLN A 472 -1.75 -22.32 -0.76
CA GLN A 472 -0.31 -22.11 -0.69
C GLN A 472 0.20 -21.91 0.74
N ARG A 473 -0.45 -21.04 1.53
CA ARG A 473 -0.13 -20.81 2.94
C ARG A 473 -0.14 -22.11 3.72
N LEU A 474 -1.19 -22.91 3.61
CA LEU A 474 -1.29 -24.20 4.30
C LEU A 474 -0.22 -25.21 3.85
N LEU A 475 0.14 -25.24 2.57
CA LEU A 475 1.24 -26.07 2.07
C LEU A 475 2.59 -25.62 2.66
N LEU A 476 2.80 -24.31 2.76
CA LEU A 476 3.98 -23.71 3.38
C LEU A 476 4.04 -24.01 4.89
N GLU A 477 2.93 -23.87 5.60
CA GLU A 477 2.86 -24.12 7.05
C GLU A 477 3.11 -25.59 7.39
N ARG A 478 2.62 -26.52 6.57
CA ARG A 478 2.73 -27.97 6.82
C ARG A 478 4.08 -28.56 6.47
N GLN A 479 4.83 -27.95 5.55
CA GLN A 479 6.14 -28.41 5.11
C GLN A 479 6.23 -29.88 4.65
N ASP A 480 5.11 -30.49 4.23
CA ASP A 480 5.07 -31.88 3.77
C ASP A 480 5.88 -32.05 2.48
N LYS A 481 7.00 -32.76 2.55
CA LYS A 481 7.89 -32.98 1.41
C LYS A 481 7.38 -34.07 0.47
N ALA A 482 6.44 -34.92 0.90
CA ALA A 482 5.93 -36.03 0.09
C ALA A 482 5.20 -35.53 -1.17
N ILE A 483 4.68 -34.30 -1.17
CA ILE A 483 3.96 -33.72 -2.30
C ILE A 483 4.87 -33.11 -3.38
N ILE A 484 6.18 -32.96 -3.16
CA ILE A 484 7.11 -32.31 -4.10
C ILE A 484 7.00 -32.88 -5.53
N PRO A 485 6.97 -34.21 -5.77
CA PRO A 485 6.80 -34.74 -7.12
C PRO A 485 5.50 -34.28 -7.79
N ALA A 486 4.41 -34.20 -7.03
CA ALA A 486 3.12 -33.72 -7.51
C ALA A 486 3.14 -32.21 -7.83
N VAL A 487 3.84 -31.40 -7.03
CA VAL A 487 4.02 -29.96 -7.31
C VAL A 487 4.84 -29.75 -8.59
N LYS A 488 5.95 -30.49 -8.76
CA LYS A 488 6.77 -30.40 -9.99
C LYS A 488 5.97 -30.81 -11.24
N LYS A 489 5.14 -31.84 -11.12
CA LYS A 489 4.20 -32.25 -12.17
C LYS A 489 3.20 -31.13 -12.47
N LEU A 490 2.57 -30.55 -11.44
CA LEU A 490 1.58 -29.49 -11.57
C LEU A 490 2.16 -28.27 -12.30
N PHE A 491 3.35 -27.79 -11.89
CA PHE A 491 4.08 -26.74 -12.60
C PHE A 491 4.30 -27.07 -14.07
N SER A 492 4.65 -28.32 -14.36
CA SER A 492 5.00 -28.74 -15.73
C SER A 492 3.83 -28.94 -16.67
N THR A 493 2.63 -29.25 -16.16
CA THR A 493 1.47 -29.64 -16.99
C THR A 493 0.30 -28.67 -16.93
N SER A 494 0.23 -27.79 -15.92
CA SER A 494 -0.90 -26.86 -15.77
C SER A 494 -0.97 -25.86 -16.92
N GLN A 495 -2.15 -25.71 -17.51
CA GLN A 495 -2.43 -24.67 -18.50
C GLN A 495 -2.67 -23.31 -17.85
N ASP A 496 -3.13 -23.29 -16.60
CA ASP A 496 -3.34 -22.05 -15.85
C ASP A 496 -1.98 -21.48 -15.36
N PRO A 497 -1.56 -20.29 -15.84
CA PRO A 497 -0.32 -19.64 -15.40
C PRO A 497 -0.32 -19.29 -13.91
N ARG A 498 -1.48 -19.01 -13.32
CA ARG A 498 -1.60 -18.67 -11.90
C ARG A 498 -1.21 -19.89 -11.07
N THR A 499 -1.70 -21.07 -11.45
CA THR A 499 -1.29 -22.33 -10.81
C THR A 499 0.21 -22.60 -10.98
N ARG A 500 0.79 -22.33 -12.15
CA ARG A 500 2.23 -22.49 -12.35
C ARG A 500 3.02 -21.56 -11.42
N LEU A 501 2.59 -20.32 -11.25
CA LEU A 501 3.19 -19.37 -10.31
C LEU A 501 3.10 -19.85 -8.85
N HIS A 502 1.91 -20.26 -8.39
CA HIS A 502 1.75 -20.83 -7.06
C HIS A 502 2.64 -22.07 -6.86
N ALA A 503 2.73 -22.95 -7.86
CA ALA A 503 3.60 -24.11 -7.79
C ALA A 503 5.09 -23.74 -7.64
N LEU A 504 5.57 -22.68 -8.30
CA LEU A 504 6.94 -22.17 -8.12
C LEU A 504 7.21 -21.76 -6.68
N TYR A 505 6.32 -21.01 -6.05
CA TYR A 505 6.51 -20.54 -4.68
C TYR A 505 6.22 -21.61 -3.61
N VAL A 506 5.39 -22.61 -3.91
CA VAL A 506 5.31 -23.82 -3.08
C VAL A 506 6.63 -24.59 -3.14
N LEU A 507 7.26 -24.73 -4.31
CA LEU A 507 8.58 -25.37 -4.42
C LEU A 507 9.67 -24.56 -3.72
N GLU A 508 9.65 -23.22 -3.81
CA GLU A 508 10.54 -22.33 -3.05
C GLU A 508 10.38 -22.55 -1.55
N GLY A 509 9.15 -22.45 -1.04
CA GLY A 509 8.85 -22.61 0.38
C GLY A 509 9.14 -24.02 0.92
N LEU A 510 9.10 -25.03 0.05
CA LEU A 510 9.50 -26.39 0.37
C LEU A 510 11.01 -26.66 0.16
N LYS A 511 11.81 -25.66 -0.24
CA LYS A 511 13.24 -25.81 -0.57
C LYS A 511 13.50 -26.90 -1.63
N ALA A 512 12.60 -26.99 -2.60
CA ALA A 512 12.57 -28.02 -3.65
C ALA A 512 12.65 -27.43 -5.07
N LEU A 513 12.85 -26.11 -5.16
CA LEU A 513 13.10 -25.39 -6.39
C LEU A 513 14.50 -25.72 -6.91
N ASP A 514 14.65 -25.87 -8.22
CA ASP A 514 15.91 -26.17 -8.87
C ASP A 514 16.08 -25.37 -10.18
N ALA A 515 17.31 -25.35 -10.68
CA ALA A 515 17.69 -24.65 -11.89
C ALA A 515 16.82 -25.01 -13.10
N ALA A 516 16.47 -26.30 -13.26
CA ALA A 516 15.73 -26.77 -14.42
C ALA A 516 14.30 -26.22 -14.43
N ILE A 517 13.67 -26.18 -13.26
CA ILE A 517 12.35 -25.58 -13.05
C ILE A 517 12.40 -24.08 -13.38
N ILE A 518 13.40 -23.36 -12.90
CA ILE A 518 13.56 -21.92 -13.18
C ILE A 518 13.82 -21.65 -14.65
N LYS A 519 14.70 -22.42 -15.31
CA LYS A 519 14.95 -22.30 -16.76
C LYS A 519 13.67 -22.45 -17.56
N LYS A 520 12.78 -23.37 -17.18
CA LYS A 520 11.46 -23.54 -17.79
C LYS A 520 10.54 -22.34 -17.51
N ALA A 521 10.52 -21.83 -16.28
CA ALA A 521 9.70 -20.68 -15.89
C ALA A 521 10.12 -19.37 -16.60
N LEU A 522 11.42 -19.16 -16.84
CA LEU A 522 11.95 -18.02 -17.60
C LEU A 522 11.50 -18.01 -19.07
N GLN A 523 10.98 -19.13 -19.56
CA GLN A 523 10.46 -19.31 -20.92
C GLN A 523 8.93 -19.39 -20.96
N ASP A 524 8.23 -19.18 -19.84
CA ASP A 524 6.77 -19.22 -19.78
C ASP A 524 6.14 -18.19 -20.72
N SER A 525 5.01 -18.51 -21.35
CA SER A 525 4.31 -17.59 -22.24
C SER A 525 3.74 -16.38 -21.51
N VAL A 526 3.46 -16.51 -20.20
CA VAL A 526 2.81 -15.46 -19.41
C VAL A 526 3.86 -14.57 -18.69
N PRO A 527 3.83 -13.25 -18.90
CA PRO A 527 4.82 -12.32 -18.33
C PRO A 527 4.95 -12.40 -16.81
N GLY A 528 3.83 -12.51 -16.08
CA GLY A 528 3.85 -12.60 -14.62
C GLY A 528 4.60 -13.83 -14.09
N VAL A 529 4.62 -14.94 -14.82
CA VAL A 529 5.45 -16.11 -14.47
C VAL A 529 6.92 -15.80 -14.73
N ARG A 530 7.25 -15.14 -15.85
CA ARG A 530 8.63 -14.76 -16.17
C ARG A 530 9.20 -13.73 -15.19
N GLU A 531 8.43 -12.71 -14.79
CA GLU A 531 8.82 -11.72 -13.76
C GLU A 531 9.25 -12.42 -12.47
N ASN A 532 8.41 -13.32 -11.95
CA ASN A 532 8.70 -14.07 -10.73
C ASN A 532 9.84 -15.09 -10.91
N ALA A 533 9.95 -15.71 -12.09
CA ALA A 533 11.06 -16.61 -12.40
C ALA A 533 12.42 -15.90 -12.38
N ILE A 534 12.48 -14.64 -12.85
CA ILE A 534 13.68 -13.80 -12.82
C ILE A 534 14.10 -13.51 -11.37
N ILE A 535 13.15 -13.19 -10.49
CA ILE A 535 13.42 -13.01 -9.05
C ILE A 535 13.99 -14.28 -8.45
N LEU A 536 13.33 -15.42 -8.68
CA LEU A 536 13.77 -16.71 -8.16
C LEU A 536 15.07 -17.22 -8.79
N ALA A 537 15.46 -16.71 -9.96
CA ALA A 537 16.70 -17.04 -10.66
C ALA A 537 17.95 -16.47 -9.97
N GLU A 538 17.81 -15.43 -9.14
CA GLU A 538 18.93 -14.78 -8.44
C GLU A 538 19.76 -15.75 -7.58
N GLN A 539 19.15 -16.83 -7.09
CA GLN A 539 19.81 -17.90 -6.31
C GLN A 539 20.41 -19.03 -7.18
N PHE A 540 20.28 -18.99 -8.50
CA PHE A 540 20.72 -20.04 -9.43
C PHE A 540 21.67 -19.48 -10.50
N PRO A 541 22.98 -19.39 -10.23
CA PRO A 541 23.97 -18.78 -11.14
C PRO A 541 23.92 -19.30 -12.58
N GLU A 542 23.62 -20.58 -12.77
CA GLU A 542 23.48 -21.26 -14.07
C GLU A 542 22.30 -20.78 -14.94
N THR A 543 21.47 -19.87 -14.44
CA THR A 543 20.37 -19.24 -15.18
C THR A 543 20.72 -17.86 -15.72
N TYR A 544 21.92 -17.35 -15.42
CA TYR A 544 22.39 -16.02 -15.82
C TYR A 544 22.13 -15.71 -17.30
N SER A 545 22.49 -16.62 -18.21
CA SER A 545 22.34 -16.40 -19.65
C SER A 545 20.88 -16.18 -20.05
N LEU A 546 19.95 -16.91 -19.45
CA LEU A 546 18.52 -16.74 -19.71
C LEU A 546 17.98 -15.44 -19.12
N VAL A 547 18.41 -15.04 -17.91
CA VAL A 547 18.03 -13.74 -17.33
C VAL A 547 18.58 -12.59 -18.17
N LEU A 548 19.82 -12.71 -18.66
CA LEU A 548 20.43 -11.75 -19.57
C LEU A 548 19.61 -11.58 -20.86
N GLU A 549 19.08 -12.67 -21.43
CA GLU A 549 18.17 -12.59 -22.59
C GLU A 549 16.88 -11.80 -22.26
N LYS A 550 16.37 -11.91 -21.02
CA LYS A 550 15.10 -11.26 -20.60
C LYS A 550 15.19 -9.73 -20.53
N ILE A 551 16.37 -9.11 -20.54
CA ILE A 551 16.47 -7.64 -20.66
C ILE A 551 15.85 -7.13 -21.98
N ASN A 552 15.66 -8.02 -22.96
CA ASN A 552 15.02 -7.74 -24.24
C ASN A 552 13.61 -8.34 -24.35
N ASP A 553 13.01 -8.78 -23.24
CA ASP A 553 11.63 -9.28 -23.27
C ASP A 553 10.68 -8.22 -23.87
N PRO A 554 9.71 -8.61 -24.72
CA PRO A 554 8.78 -7.67 -25.33
C PRO A 554 7.89 -6.97 -24.30
N VAL A 555 7.72 -7.53 -23.09
CA VAL A 555 6.98 -6.89 -22.02
C VAL A 555 7.93 -6.09 -21.13
N VAL A 556 7.73 -4.78 -21.09
CA VAL A 556 8.60 -3.82 -20.39
C VAL A 556 8.86 -4.18 -18.93
N ARG A 557 7.86 -4.69 -18.20
CA ARG A 557 8.02 -5.13 -16.80
C ARG A 557 8.96 -6.33 -16.64
N VAL A 558 8.95 -7.27 -17.60
CA VAL A 558 9.86 -8.42 -17.57
C VAL A 558 11.29 -7.96 -17.82
N ALA A 559 11.49 -7.08 -18.82
CA ALA A 559 12.80 -6.46 -19.08
C ALA A 559 13.31 -5.63 -17.90
N PHE A 560 12.40 -4.93 -17.22
CA PHE A 560 12.69 -4.17 -16.02
C PHE A 560 13.11 -5.05 -14.85
N GLN A 561 12.37 -6.12 -14.55
CA GLN A 561 12.74 -7.07 -13.52
C GLN A 561 14.07 -7.76 -13.84
N ALA A 562 14.33 -8.10 -15.11
CA ALA A 562 15.64 -8.61 -15.55
C ALA A 562 16.76 -7.59 -15.28
N THR A 563 16.53 -6.31 -15.56
CA THR A 563 17.47 -5.22 -15.26
C THR A 563 17.79 -5.14 -13.77
N LEU A 564 16.77 -5.27 -12.91
CA LEU A 564 16.94 -5.27 -11.46
C LEU A 564 17.73 -6.49 -10.98
N SER A 565 17.45 -7.69 -11.49
CA SER A 565 18.02 -8.95 -11.02
C SER A 565 19.40 -9.28 -11.62
N LEU A 566 19.72 -8.81 -12.83
CA LEU A 566 20.98 -9.16 -13.52
C LEU A 566 22.25 -8.89 -12.68
N PRO A 567 22.33 -7.80 -11.89
CA PRO A 567 23.48 -7.55 -11.01
C PRO A 567 23.64 -8.52 -9.82
N GLU A 568 22.63 -9.31 -9.46
CA GLU A 568 22.75 -10.32 -8.39
C GLU A 568 23.64 -11.50 -8.80
N PHE A 569 23.80 -11.72 -10.10
CA PHE A 569 24.70 -12.73 -10.65
C PHE A 569 26.14 -12.20 -10.65
N LYS A 570 26.79 -12.31 -9.49
CA LYS A 570 28.17 -11.84 -9.27
C LYS A 570 29.16 -12.46 -10.28
N ALA A 571 30.21 -11.69 -10.60
CA ALA A 571 31.33 -12.10 -11.45
C ALA A 571 31.05 -12.36 -12.95
N ASN A 572 29.98 -11.76 -13.51
CA ASN A 572 29.68 -11.86 -14.95
C ASN A 572 30.11 -10.59 -15.72
N LYS A 573 31.01 -10.76 -16.69
CA LYS A 573 31.57 -9.66 -17.50
C LYS A 573 30.56 -9.02 -18.45
N GLU A 574 29.52 -9.75 -18.85
CA GLU A 574 28.47 -9.27 -19.76
C GLU A 574 27.43 -8.36 -19.08
N THR A 575 27.43 -8.28 -17.74
CA THR A 575 26.45 -7.49 -17.01
C THR A 575 26.58 -5.99 -17.28
N THR A 576 27.78 -5.41 -17.18
CA THR A 576 27.97 -3.97 -17.44
C THR A 576 27.62 -3.59 -18.89
N PRO A 577 28.08 -4.33 -19.93
CA PRO A 577 27.62 -4.14 -21.32
C PRO A 577 26.10 -4.22 -21.49
N ALA A 578 25.44 -5.15 -20.80
CA ALA A 578 23.98 -5.28 -20.85
C ALA A 578 23.27 -4.08 -20.24
N LEU A 579 23.72 -3.60 -19.07
CA LEU A 579 23.16 -2.42 -18.42
C LEU A 579 23.37 -1.14 -19.25
N ALA A 580 24.51 -1.01 -19.95
CA ALA A 580 24.73 0.08 -20.90
C ALA A 580 23.67 0.08 -22.02
N LYS A 581 23.44 -1.08 -22.65
CA LYS A 581 22.39 -1.24 -23.69
C LYS A 581 20.99 -0.94 -23.16
N ILE A 582 20.70 -1.31 -21.91
CA ILE A 582 19.43 -0.98 -21.26
C ILE A 582 19.27 0.53 -21.13
N ILE A 583 20.31 1.26 -20.72
CA ILE A 583 20.28 2.73 -20.64
C ILE A 583 20.08 3.36 -22.02
N GLU A 584 20.72 2.84 -23.06
CA GLU A 584 20.51 3.33 -24.43
C GLU A 584 19.07 3.15 -24.91
N LYS A 585 18.46 2.01 -24.57
CA LYS A 585 17.12 1.64 -25.03
C LYS A 585 15.99 2.23 -24.20
N HIS A 586 16.14 2.23 -22.87
CA HIS A 586 15.09 2.53 -21.91
C HIS A 586 15.42 3.74 -21.00
N GLY A 587 16.58 4.38 -21.15
CA GLY A 587 17.03 5.42 -20.23
C GLY A 587 16.16 6.67 -20.15
N ALA A 588 15.26 6.90 -21.11
CA ALA A 588 14.23 7.94 -21.00
C ALA A 588 13.28 7.68 -19.81
N ASP A 589 13.01 6.41 -19.50
CA ASP A 589 12.24 5.98 -18.34
C ASP A 589 13.10 6.04 -17.06
N GLN A 590 12.62 6.77 -16.06
CA GLN A 590 13.36 6.98 -14.82
C GLN A 590 13.57 5.70 -14.00
N TRP A 591 12.66 4.74 -14.10
CA TRP A 591 12.75 3.49 -13.36
C TRP A 591 13.90 2.65 -13.89
N PHE A 592 14.07 2.57 -15.21
CA PHE A 592 15.23 1.87 -15.79
C PHE A 592 16.55 2.53 -15.40
N ARG A 593 16.61 3.87 -15.36
CA ARG A 593 17.79 4.57 -14.84
C ARG A 593 18.09 4.16 -13.39
N MET A 594 17.07 4.21 -12.52
CA MET A 594 17.22 3.82 -11.11
C MET A 594 17.62 2.34 -10.96
N ALA A 595 17.02 1.43 -11.73
CA ALA A 595 17.32 0.01 -11.69
C ALA A 595 18.79 -0.27 -12.04
N VAL A 596 19.32 0.37 -13.09
CA VAL A 596 20.74 0.27 -13.46
C VAL A 596 21.62 0.86 -12.36
N LEU A 597 21.35 2.10 -11.93
CA LEU A 597 22.16 2.82 -10.95
C LEU A 597 22.12 2.19 -9.54
N SER A 598 21.10 1.38 -9.23
CA SER A 598 20.95 0.69 -7.94
C SER A 598 21.99 -0.41 -7.68
N SER A 599 22.80 -0.75 -8.69
CA SER A 599 23.82 -1.78 -8.59
C SER A 599 25.23 -1.18 -8.70
N ASP A 600 26.22 -1.80 -8.05
CA ASP A 600 27.60 -1.33 -8.12
C ASP A 600 28.18 -1.33 -9.55
N VAL A 601 27.87 -2.37 -10.32
CA VAL A 601 28.30 -2.50 -11.73
C VAL A 601 27.60 -1.51 -12.64
N GLY A 602 26.30 -1.25 -12.45
CA GLY A 602 25.54 -0.30 -13.26
C GLY A 602 25.81 1.17 -12.91
N SER A 603 26.39 1.42 -11.74
CA SER A 603 26.86 2.74 -11.31
C SER A 603 28.40 2.86 -11.30
N SER A 604 29.09 2.02 -12.06
CA SER A 604 30.55 2.09 -12.26
C SER A 604 30.89 3.05 -13.41
N PRO A 605 32.04 3.78 -13.35
CA PRO A 605 32.51 4.57 -14.49
C PRO A 605 32.79 3.74 -15.76
N GLU A 606 32.93 2.42 -15.64
CA GLU A 606 33.10 1.49 -16.77
C GLU A 606 31.91 1.52 -17.76
N ILE A 607 30.73 2.00 -17.33
CA ILE A 607 29.58 2.13 -18.22
C ILE A 607 29.77 3.22 -19.28
N LEU A 608 30.61 4.24 -19.02
CA LEU A 608 30.78 5.39 -19.92
C LEU A 608 31.49 5.03 -21.22
N PRO A 609 32.62 4.30 -21.22
CA PRO A 609 33.22 3.79 -22.46
C PRO A 609 32.30 2.90 -23.29
N LEU A 610 31.32 2.23 -22.67
CA LEU A 610 30.34 1.41 -23.38
C LEU A 610 29.30 2.29 -24.08
N LEU A 611 28.78 3.29 -23.36
CA LEU A 611 27.83 4.27 -23.92
C LEU A 611 28.45 5.15 -25.02
N SER A 612 29.76 5.39 -24.98
CA SER A 612 30.47 6.17 -26.01
C SER A 612 30.64 5.43 -27.34
N GLN A 613 30.47 4.10 -27.36
CA GLN A 613 30.50 3.30 -28.61
C GLN A 613 29.35 3.70 -29.55
N ASN A 614 28.22 4.12 -28.99
CA ASN A 614 27.17 4.79 -29.72
C ASN A 614 27.49 6.28 -29.83
N LYS A 615 28.08 6.65 -30.97
CA LYS A 615 28.67 7.98 -31.23
C LYS A 615 27.77 9.17 -30.87
N ASN A 616 26.44 8.98 -30.88
CA ASN A 616 25.48 10.05 -30.61
C ASN A 616 24.98 10.07 -29.15
N PHE A 617 25.26 9.05 -28.33
CA PHE A 617 24.71 8.97 -26.98
C PHE A 617 25.19 10.13 -26.10
N LEU A 618 26.52 10.30 -25.99
CA LEU A 618 27.16 11.33 -25.17
C LEU A 618 27.22 12.72 -25.84
N GLN A 619 26.79 12.84 -27.10
CA GLN A 619 26.70 14.12 -27.80
C GLN A 619 25.30 14.74 -27.73
N ASN A 620 24.26 13.90 -27.62
CA ASN A 620 22.89 14.37 -27.54
C ASN A 620 22.51 14.75 -26.10
N SER A 621 22.14 16.02 -25.88
CA SER A 621 21.90 16.59 -24.55
C SER A 621 20.45 16.46 -24.09
N GLU A 622 19.83 15.30 -24.31
CA GLU A 622 18.48 15.04 -23.80
C GLU A 622 18.45 15.14 -22.27
N PRO A 623 17.40 15.75 -21.67
CA PRO A 623 17.35 15.98 -20.23
C PRO A 623 17.55 14.71 -19.37
N TRP A 624 17.04 13.57 -19.83
CA TRP A 624 17.18 12.30 -19.11
C TRP A 624 18.62 11.77 -19.10
N LYS A 625 19.44 12.07 -20.13
CA LYS A 625 20.86 11.71 -20.17
C LYS A 625 21.66 12.54 -19.19
N ALA A 626 21.37 13.85 -19.12
CA ALA A 626 21.96 14.73 -18.11
C ALA A 626 21.63 14.25 -16.69
N ALA A 627 20.37 13.86 -16.45
CA ALA A 627 19.95 13.28 -15.17
C ALA A 627 20.71 11.98 -14.86
N PHE A 628 20.78 11.04 -15.81
CA PHE A 628 21.51 9.78 -15.65
C PHE A 628 22.99 10.00 -15.29
N LEU A 629 23.70 10.82 -16.08
CA LEU A 629 25.13 11.07 -15.87
C LEU A 629 25.40 11.86 -14.59
N GLY A 630 24.52 12.81 -14.24
CA GLY A 630 24.57 13.52 -12.97
C GLY A 630 24.40 12.58 -11.77
N ASP A 631 23.43 11.67 -11.81
CA ASP A 631 23.19 10.69 -10.74
C ASP A 631 24.32 9.66 -10.65
N LEU A 632 24.83 9.15 -11.78
CA LEU A 632 26.01 8.28 -11.85
C LEU A 632 27.22 8.94 -11.19
N ALA A 633 27.50 10.20 -11.56
CA ALA A 633 28.62 10.94 -11.00
C ALA A 633 28.43 11.27 -9.52
N ASN A 634 27.20 11.56 -9.08
CA ASN A 634 26.89 11.69 -7.66
C ASN A 634 27.23 10.39 -6.93
N ILE A 635 26.87 9.22 -7.45
CA ILE A 635 27.20 7.93 -6.82
C ILE A 635 28.72 7.77 -6.73
N ILE A 636 29.45 8.00 -7.82
CA ILE A 636 30.92 7.90 -7.87
C ILE A 636 31.58 8.85 -6.84
N GLY A 637 31.14 10.11 -6.79
CA GLY A 637 31.62 11.09 -5.82
C GLY A 637 31.30 10.71 -4.39
N ALA A 638 30.09 10.19 -4.14
CA ALA A 638 29.67 9.76 -2.81
C ALA A 638 30.43 8.51 -2.33
N ARG A 639 30.88 7.64 -3.23
CA ARG A 639 31.82 6.54 -2.91
C ARG A 639 33.21 7.05 -2.53
N ASN A 640 33.64 8.17 -3.13
CA ASN A 640 34.95 8.77 -2.93
C ASN A 640 36.12 7.79 -3.16
N GLN A 641 36.04 6.97 -4.22
CA GLN A 641 37.10 6.05 -4.63
C GLN A 641 37.96 6.72 -5.70
N LYS A 642 39.27 6.84 -5.41
CA LYS A 642 40.21 7.57 -6.27
C LYS A 642 40.22 7.03 -7.70
N GLU A 643 40.25 5.72 -7.85
CA GLU A 643 40.29 5.04 -9.16
C GLU A 643 39.02 5.34 -9.98
N GLN A 644 37.85 5.33 -9.34
CA GLN A 644 36.59 5.62 -10.04
C GLN A 644 36.49 7.09 -10.45
N ILE A 645 36.92 8.01 -9.58
CA ILE A 645 36.93 9.45 -9.87
C ILE A 645 37.92 9.75 -11.00
N SER A 646 39.14 9.24 -10.93
CA SER A 646 40.13 9.42 -11.99
C SER A 646 39.66 8.84 -13.33
N ALA A 647 39.00 7.68 -13.32
CA ALA A 647 38.41 7.07 -14.52
C ALA A 647 37.30 7.95 -15.12
N LEU A 648 36.39 8.47 -14.29
CA LEU A 648 35.33 9.39 -14.71
C LEU A 648 35.90 10.68 -15.32
N LEU A 649 36.84 11.33 -14.63
CA LEU A 649 37.48 12.57 -15.10
C LEU A 649 38.23 12.36 -16.42
N ALA A 650 38.90 11.21 -16.58
CA ALA A 650 39.59 10.87 -17.82
C ALA A 650 38.63 10.79 -19.02
N GLN A 651 37.39 10.29 -18.83
CA GLN A 651 36.36 10.30 -19.88
C GLN A 651 35.88 11.71 -20.21
N LEU A 652 35.68 12.56 -19.20
CA LEU A 652 35.18 13.93 -19.37
C LEU A 652 36.16 14.85 -20.13
N MET A 653 37.46 14.53 -20.09
CA MET A 653 38.51 15.28 -20.79
C MET A 653 38.68 14.89 -22.26
N GLN A 654 38.04 13.81 -22.74
CA GLN A 654 38.20 13.40 -24.14
C GLN A 654 37.53 14.42 -25.07
N PRO A 655 38.27 15.03 -26.00
CA PRO A 655 37.73 16.06 -26.88
C PRO A 655 36.65 15.46 -27.79
N ASN A 656 35.55 16.18 -27.98
CA ASN A 656 34.44 15.79 -28.86
C ASN A 656 33.80 14.42 -28.52
N VAL A 657 33.88 13.97 -27.27
CA VAL A 657 33.22 12.73 -26.81
C VAL A 657 31.92 13.02 -26.05
N ILE A 658 31.92 14.03 -25.18
CA ILE A 658 30.76 14.44 -24.39
C ILE A 658 30.41 15.90 -24.66
N SER A 659 29.11 16.18 -24.84
CA SER A 659 28.61 17.55 -24.99
C SER A 659 28.85 18.37 -23.72
N ASP A 660 28.96 19.70 -23.87
CA ASP A 660 29.22 20.57 -22.71
C ASP A 660 28.10 20.51 -21.67
N SER A 661 26.83 20.39 -22.10
CA SER A 661 25.69 20.26 -21.19
C SER A 661 25.76 18.98 -20.35
N LEU A 662 26.08 17.84 -20.97
CA LEU A 662 26.23 16.58 -20.24
C LEU A 662 27.47 16.58 -19.35
N ARG A 663 28.56 17.22 -19.80
CA ARG A 663 29.77 17.42 -18.99
C ARG A 663 29.48 18.21 -17.73
N THR A 664 28.76 19.33 -17.85
CA THR A 664 28.34 20.17 -16.73
C THR A 664 27.49 19.37 -15.74
N ALA A 665 26.47 18.64 -16.21
CA ALA A 665 25.62 17.81 -15.35
C ALA A 665 26.43 16.74 -14.59
N THR A 666 27.39 16.10 -15.27
CA THR A 666 28.27 15.08 -14.67
C THR A 666 29.17 15.69 -13.58
N VAL A 667 29.79 16.85 -13.83
CA VAL A 667 30.65 17.52 -12.83
C VAL A 667 29.83 18.00 -11.63
N MET A 668 28.64 18.58 -11.85
CA MET A 668 27.75 18.97 -10.76
C MET A 668 27.33 17.78 -9.90
N GLY A 669 27.01 16.64 -10.54
CA GLY A 669 26.73 15.38 -9.86
C GLY A 669 27.89 14.91 -9.00
N LEU A 670 29.09 14.83 -9.58
CA LEU A 670 30.32 14.45 -8.88
C LEU A 670 30.57 15.33 -7.64
N THR A 671 30.45 16.64 -7.81
CA THR A 671 30.59 17.62 -6.73
C THR A 671 29.59 17.37 -5.60
N LYS A 672 28.30 17.19 -5.94
CA LYS A 672 27.26 16.89 -4.95
C LYS A 672 27.56 15.60 -4.19
N GLY A 673 28.06 14.58 -4.87
CA GLY A 673 28.49 13.32 -4.26
C GLY A 673 29.65 13.50 -3.28
N LEU A 674 30.72 14.17 -3.71
CA LEU A 674 31.91 14.43 -2.89
C LEU A 674 31.58 15.25 -1.65
N THR A 675 30.75 16.29 -1.78
CA THR A 675 30.32 17.12 -0.64
C THR A 675 29.55 16.33 0.41
N ARG A 676 28.76 15.32 0.00
CA ARG A 676 28.02 14.43 0.91
C ARG A 676 28.93 13.42 1.62
N ASN A 677 30.09 13.08 1.06
CA ASN A 677 30.99 12.11 1.68
C ASN A 677 31.77 12.77 2.84
N PRO A 678 31.70 12.26 4.08
CA PRO A 678 32.40 12.87 5.22
C PRO A 678 33.94 12.82 5.08
N ASN A 679 34.47 11.85 4.35
CA ASN A 679 35.92 11.62 4.16
C ASN A 679 36.50 12.29 2.90
N ALA A 680 35.70 13.03 2.13
CA ALA A 680 36.23 13.80 0.99
C ALA A 680 37.13 14.93 1.50
N ASP A 681 38.24 15.17 0.79
CA ASP A 681 39.26 16.17 1.14
C ASP A 681 38.60 17.55 1.40
N PRO A 682 38.81 18.18 2.57
CA PRO A 682 38.27 19.50 2.88
C PRO A 682 38.55 20.55 1.80
N LYS A 683 39.73 20.51 1.15
CA LYS A 683 40.07 21.41 0.04
C LYS A 683 39.19 21.20 -1.18
N VAL A 684 38.82 19.95 -1.47
CA VAL A 684 37.85 19.62 -2.54
C VAL A 684 36.50 20.26 -2.22
N LYS A 685 36.03 20.15 -0.97
CA LYS A 685 34.73 20.73 -0.57
C LYS A 685 34.73 22.25 -0.62
N GLU A 686 35.80 22.89 -0.14
CA GLU A 686 35.97 24.35 -0.14
C GLU A 686 35.98 24.90 -1.57
N THR A 687 36.83 24.35 -2.45
CA THR A 687 36.95 24.87 -3.82
C THR A 687 35.75 24.54 -4.70
N LEU A 688 35.02 23.45 -4.42
CA LEU A 688 33.76 23.16 -5.12
C LEU A 688 32.59 24.00 -4.62
N ALA A 689 32.62 24.50 -3.37
CA ALA A 689 31.63 25.44 -2.85
C ALA A 689 31.78 26.85 -3.46
N GLU A 690 32.97 27.20 -3.94
CA GLU A 690 33.28 28.45 -4.63
C GLU A 690 32.88 28.43 -6.11
N ASN A 691 32.96 27.27 -6.78
CA ASN A 691 32.55 27.06 -8.18
C ASN A 691 31.02 26.88 -8.32
N LYS A 692 30.24 27.92 -8.04
CA LYS A 692 28.76 27.91 -8.15
C LYS A 692 28.21 28.17 -9.55
N THR A 693 29.02 28.10 -10.61
CA THR A 693 28.68 28.66 -11.93
C THR A 693 28.53 27.61 -13.04
N SER A 694 27.65 27.92 -13.98
CA SER A 694 27.24 27.08 -15.12
C SER A 694 28.05 27.32 -16.40
N SER A 695 29.20 28.00 -16.32
CA SER A 695 30.02 28.30 -17.51
C SER A 695 30.91 27.10 -17.88
N ALA A 696 31.17 26.92 -19.18
CA ALA A 696 32.01 25.82 -19.67
C ALA A 696 33.47 25.95 -19.19
N GLU A 697 33.96 27.18 -18.98
CA GLU A 697 35.30 27.45 -18.47
C GLU A 697 35.45 27.01 -17.00
N ASP A 698 34.45 27.30 -16.17
CA ASP A 698 34.46 26.90 -14.74
C ASP A 698 34.39 25.39 -14.59
N VAL A 699 33.62 24.70 -15.45
CA VAL A 699 33.54 23.24 -15.48
C VAL A 699 34.88 22.63 -15.86
N LEU A 700 35.59 23.18 -16.84
CA LEU A 700 36.93 22.73 -17.22
C LEU A 700 37.95 22.99 -16.11
N ALA A 701 37.90 24.15 -15.45
CA ALA A 701 38.73 24.47 -14.29
C ALA A 701 38.50 23.49 -13.13
N ALA A 702 37.23 23.18 -12.83
CA ALA A 702 36.85 22.20 -11.81
C ALA A 702 37.39 20.79 -12.12
N ILE A 703 37.29 20.34 -13.38
CA ILE A 703 37.86 19.05 -13.82
C ILE A 703 39.39 19.04 -13.62
N GLN A 704 40.08 20.10 -14.04
CA GLN A 704 41.54 20.19 -13.90
C GLN A 704 41.97 20.20 -12.44
N LEU A 705 41.22 20.89 -11.58
CA LEU A 705 41.48 20.90 -10.15
C LEU A 705 41.28 19.52 -9.52
N LEU A 706 40.14 18.87 -9.79
CA LEU A 706 39.84 17.54 -9.26
C LEU A 706 40.94 16.53 -9.64
N LYS A 707 41.46 16.60 -10.86
CA LYS A 707 42.58 15.76 -11.32
C LYS A 707 43.90 16.02 -10.60
N LYS A 708 44.13 17.21 -10.03
CA LYS A 708 45.32 17.46 -9.20
C LYS A 708 45.19 16.80 -7.83
N LEU A 709 43.96 16.57 -7.37
CA LEU A 709 43.64 16.05 -6.04
C LEU A 709 43.45 14.53 -6.04
N TYR A 710 42.97 13.97 -7.16
CA TYR A 710 42.81 12.53 -7.42
C TYR A 710 43.68 12.11 -8.61
#